data_AF-A0A6C0PXH2-F1
#
_entry.id   AF-A0A6C0PXH2-F1
#
_cell.length_a   1.000
_cell.length_b   1.000
_cell.length_c   1.000
_cell.angle_alpha   90.00
_cell.angle_beta   90.00
_cell.angle_gamma   90.00
#
_symmetry.space_group_name_H-M   'P 1'
#
loop_
_entity.id
_entity.type
_entity.pdbx_description
1 polymer ?
#
loop_
_entity_poly.entity_id
_entity_poly.type
_entity_poly.pdbx_seq_one_letter_code
_entity_poly.pdbx_strand_id
1 'polypeptide(L)'
;MSTPTTSSPPRRTPARRKRTVNNVIAMAVSAVMVFPVYWMVATALKERSDILSTVPKFLPWPISLENFTRALDKPGFWTFVRNSLTVTVSSVVLSLIISLIAAIAIARFRFAGRKAVLIILVLVQMVPAAAMVIPVYLMLRSVGALDFLPELVLTYMTFVLPFTIWTLRGFVDGVPVELEHLRLRDHEIAGQLHAAGLARVVQDVGERRLRRDDRGVDHLLHPRTRLLPAGAAPSRARHDQRRGQGLTPGAAPRAAPRLPGGTASPHDRTKTNRKVRTRIMTELSRLAHGVLFPALGRRTVPKWARARVAEGLGGFVLFGKDIASGEQVRELTTALHGLREHVLLCVDEEGGDVNRLEDHGGTSVPGNHALGRLDDPERTRESAYQLGLSLVEAVIDWDLAPAVDAAVNPFSPNGIRTFGADRALVAKHAAAWVEDLQAAGVSACAKHFPGHGLSSTDAHLGTPTVDLSRQELVDHYLDPFRAAVAAGVDSIMVSHVHLSQLDDVPATISPAVLTGLLREELGFDGVVITDALEMRGIADVASLPEAAVRAIAAGADALCLGAWAFGDDVDAAAAALVAAVENGTLPEERLREANARLAKLGTRPRATGVPHDDTVGERLARDVLEVSGDPVLKGRRALVVRLDPTHSPAQGGASWGVEAPLRAAGIDVEALAVAGDTYNAEGMIKAEVGLYLDEFGPDADVVLLVRSSHRFPWQRPVLDELLERYPGCVVVDMGVPGDDFGGFRGWVRTFGASRVCAGAAVDALLGTR
;
A
#
# COMPACT_ATOMS: atom_id res chain seq x y z
N MET A 1 78.10 -29.27 50.28
CA MET A 1 78.02 -28.04 49.46
C MET A 1 77.26 -28.39 48.21
N SER A 2 76.21 -27.65 47.86
CA SER A 2 75.28 -28.02 46.78
C SER A 2 75.17 -26.89 45.77
N THR A 3 75.11 -27.23 44.48
CA THR A 3 75.11 -26.29 43.35
C THR A 3 73.77 -25.58 43.18
N PRO A 4 73.75 -24.33 42.66
CA PRO A 4 72.50 -23.62 42.35
C PRO A 4 71.82 -24.23 41.11
N THR A 5 70.51 -24.42 41.18
CA THR A 5 69.69 -24.88 40.03
C THR A 5 69.24 -23.70 39.17
N THR A 6 69.31 -23.86 37.85
CA THR A 6 68.89 -22.85 36.87
C THR A 6 67.38 -22.84 36.70
N SER A 7 66.76 -21.67 36.83
CA SER A 7 65.32 -21.48 36.61
C SER A 7 65.01 -21.23 35.14
N SER A 8 64.05 -21.98 34.59
CA SER A 8 63.55 -21.79 33.22
C SER A 8 62.52 -20.65 33.15
N PRO A 9 62.46 -19.87 32.06
CA PRO A 9 61.52 -18.75 31.94
C PRO A 9 60.05 -19.23 31.85
N PRO A 10 59.09 -18.50 32.44
CA PRO A 10 57.70 -18.95 32.52
C PRO A 10 56.98 -18.90 31.16
N ARG A 11 56.40 -20.04 30.77
CA ARG A 11 55.49 -20.14 29.61
C ARG A 11 54.32 -19.16 29.76
N ARG A 12 54.16 -18.23 28.81
CA ARG A 12 53.01 -17.31 28.75
C ARG A 12 51.71 -18.10 28.55
N THR A 13 50.78 -18.02 29.50
CA THR A 13 49.51 -18.78 29.47
C THR A 13 48.48 -18.17 28.51
N PRO A 14 47.62 -18.99 27.86
CA PRO A 14 46.73 -18.53 26.79
C PRO A 14 45.61 -17.58 27.24
N ALA A 15 45.29 -17.55 28.55
CA ALA A 15 44.25 -16.69 29.11
C ALA A 15 44.48 -15.19 28.85
N ARG A 16 45.74 -14.73 28.89
CA ARG A 16 46.06 -13.29 28.70
C ARG A 16 45.76 -12.83 27.27
N ARG A 17 45.95 -13.70 26.26
CA ARG A 17 45.66 -13.38 24.84
C ARG A 17 44.17 -13.23 24.59
N LYS A 18 43.32 -14.10 25.16
CA LYS A 18 41.85 -13.97 25.05
C LYS A 18 41.35 -12.64 25.63
N ARG A 19 41.84 -12.21 26.79
CA ARG A 19 41.43 -10.93 27.40
C ARG A 19 41.79 -9.71 26.53
N THR A 20 42.96 -9.71 25.89
CA THR A 20 43.33 -8.66 24.93
C THR A 20 42.40 -8.63 23.71
N VAL A 21 42.07 -9.80 23.14
CA VAL A 21 41.14 -9.88 22.00
C VAL A 21 39.74 -9.35 22.37
N ASN A 22 39.20 -9.75 23.52
CA ASN A 22 37.90 -9.26 23.99
C ASN A 22 37.91 -7.73 24.21
N ASN A 23 38.99 -7.16 24.74
CA ASN A 23 39.13 -5.70 24.90
C ASN A 23 39.15 -4.97 23.54
N VAL A 24 39.84 -5.52 22.53
CA VAL A 24 39.87 -4.93 21.17
C VAL A 24 38.50 -5.00 20.52
N ILE A 25 37.77 -6.11 20.66
CA ILE A 25 36.38 -6.24 20.18
C ILE A 25 35.48 -5.21 20.87
N ALA A 26 35.60 -5.05 22.19
CA ALA A 26 34.83 -4.05 22.95
C ALA A 26 35.14 -2.61 22.49
N MET A 27 36.41 -2.28 22.23
CA MET A 27 36.79 -0.96 21.68
C MET A 27 36.21 -0.74 20.27
N ALA A 28 36.23 -1.75 19.41
CA ALA A 28 35.64 -1.66 18.06
C ALA A 28 34.12 -1.46 18.10
N VAL A 29 33.41 -2.21 18.95
CA VAL A 29 31.96 -2.04 19.17
C VAL A 29 31.66 -0.64 19.72
N SER A 30 32.39 -0.17 20.73
CA SER A 30 32.22 1.19 21.25
C SER A 30 32.47 2.27 20.20
N ALA A 31 33.47 2.10 19.33
CA ALA A 31 33.73 3.04 18.24
C ALA A 31 32.56 3.10 17.24
N VAL A 32 32.00 1.95 16.86
CA VAL A 32 30.81 1.87 15.99
C VAL A 32 29.58 2.51 16.66
N MET A 33 29.39 2.33 17.97
CA MET A 33 28.27 2.92 18.70
C MET A 33 28.40 4.43 18.93
N VAL A 34 29.63 4.96 19.01
CA VAL A 34 29.89 6.41 19.13
C VAL A 34 29.87 7.11 17.76
N PHE A 35 30.17 6.40 16.67
CA PHE A 35 30.28 6.99 15.34
C PHE A 35 29.06 7.82 14.88
N PRO A 36 27.79 7.40 15.07
CA PRO A 36 26.64 8.23 14.69
C PRO A 36 26.57 9.56 15.44
N VAL A 37 26.92 9.58 16.73
CA VAL A 37 26.93 10.80 17.55
C VAL A 37 28.07 11.73 17.12
N TYR A 38 29.25 11.16 16.86
CA TYR A 38 30.37 11.89 16.26
C TYR A 38 30.00 12.48 14.89
N TRP A 39 29.36 11.71 14.01
CA TRP A 39 28.98 12.16 12.68
C TRP A 39 27.92 13.27 12.73
N MET A 40 26.95 13.17 13.63
CA MET A 40 25.95 14.21 13.88
C MET A 40 26.61 15.53 14.33
N VAL A 41 27.50 15.49 15.32
CA VAL A 41 28.22 16.68 15.82
C VAL A 41 29.17 17.24 14.77
N ALA A 42 29.88 16.40 14.03
CA ALA A 42 30.75 16.84 12.94
C ALA A 42 29.95 17.49 11.81
N THR A 43 28.79 16.94 11.45
CA THR A 43 27.95 17.47 10.36
C THR A 43 27.36 18.83 10.72
N ALA A 44 26.97 19.06 11.98
CA ALA A 44 26.53 20.38 12.44
C ALA A 44 27.61 21.48 12.34
N LEU A 45 28.89 21.10 12.24
CA LEU A 45 30.05 22.01 12.18
C LEU A 45 30.67 22.14 10.77
N LYS A 46 30.07 21.53 9.74
CA LYS A 46 30.50 21.63 8.32
C LYS A 46 29.79 22.75 7.57
N GLU A 47 30.37 23.24 6.50
CA GLU A 47 29.69 24.07 5.50
C GLU A 47 28.68 23.24 4.66
N ARG A 48 27.61 23.86 4.13
CA ARG A 48 26.55 23.18 3.33
C ARG A 48 27.12 22.35 2.17
N SER A 49 28.15 22.88 1.51
CA SER A 49 28.97 22.23 0.47
C SER A 49 29.53 20.86 0.89
N ASP A 50 30.01 20.75 2.13
CA ASP A 50 30.65 19.55 2.69
C ASP A 50 29.66 18.56 3.32
N ILE A 51 28.41 18.98 3.51
CA ILE A 51 27.29 18.13 3.93
C ILE A 51 26.68 17.43 2.71
N LEU A 52 26.58 18.12 1.56
CA LEU A 52 25.99 17.62 0.32
C LEU A 52 27.01 16.94 -0.63
N SER A 53 28.30 16.98 -0.29
CA SER A 53 29.36 16.35 -1.10
C SER A 53 29.26 14.82 -1.13
N THR A 54 29.43 14.23 -2.31
CA THR A 54 29.57 12.78 -2.52
C THR A 54 30.87 12.19 -1.96
N VAL A 55 31.84 13.04 -1.59
CA VAL A 55 33.11 12.64 -0.96
C VAL A 55 33.03 12.95 0.55
N PRO A 56 32.85 11.93 1.43
CA PRO A 56 32.59 12.17 2.84
C PRO A 56 33.84 12.69 3.59
N LYS A 57 33.87 13.99 3.87
CA LYS A 57 34.82 14.58 4.82
C LYS A 57 34.48 14.13 6.24
N PHE A 58 35.43 13.47 6.90
CA PHE A 58 35.27 13.01 8.29
C PHE A 58 35.47 14.14 9.30
N LEU A 59 36.53 14.93 9.14
CA LEU A 59 36.81 16.08 10.00
C LEU A 59 36.00 17.30 9.53
N PRO A 60 35.33 18.04 10.44
CA PRO A 60 34.74 19.34 10.13
C PRO A 60 35.84 20.39 10.09
N TRP A 61 36.47 20.56 8.93
CA TRP A 61 37.46 21.61 8.71
C TRP A 61 37.29 22.24 7.31
N PRO A 62 37.02 23.56 7.21
CA PRO A 62 36.87 24.53 8.31
C PRO A 62 35.67 24.22 9.23
N ILE A 63 35.70 24.78 10.44
CA ILE A 63 34.58 24.71 11.40
C ILE A 63 33.66 25.89 11.11
N SER A 64 32.42 25.63 10.68
CA SER A 64 31.38 26.64 10.53
C SER A 64 30.37 26.59 11.68
N LEU A 65 29.87 27.77 12.06
CA LEU A 65 28.72 27.93 12.99
C LEU A 65 27.46 28.41 12.27
N GLU A 66 27.50 28.56 10.95
CA GLU A 66 26.40 29.08 10.10
C GLU A 66 25.13 28.22 10.22
N ASN A 67 25.27 26.90 10.37
CA ASN A 67 24.15 25.99 10.60
C ASN A 67 23.37 26.34 11.88
N PHE A 68 24.05 26.87 12.90
CA PHE A 68 23.42 27.26 14.16
C PHE A 68 22.70 28.60 14.01
N THR A 69 23.28 29.60 13.34
CA THR A 69 22.58 30.87 13.09
C THR A 69 21.37 30.63 12.18
N ARG A 70 21.54 29.94 11.05
CA ARG A 70 20.43 29.57 10.13
C ARG A 70 19.32 28.76 10.82
N ALA A 71 19.64 27.96 11.84
CA ALA A 71 18.63 27.26 12.64
C ALA A 71 17.89 28.19 13.62
N LEU A 72 18.58 29.11 14.29
CA LEU A 72 17.99 30.08 15.22
C LEU A 72 17.11 31.12 14.50
N ASP A 73 17.51 31.50 13.28
CA ASP A 73 16.84 32.49 12.44
C ASP A 73 15.66 31.91 11.64
N LYS A 74 15.48 30.58 11.62
CA LYS A 74 14.38 29.94 10.87
C LYS A 74 13.01 30.37 11.42
N PRO A 75 12.06 30.82 10.57
CA PRO A 75 10.71 31.16 11.00
C PRO A 75 10.06 30.06 11.85
N GLY A 76 9.53 30.46 13.01
CA GLY A 76 8.89 29.55 13.97
C GLY A 76 9.83 28.80 14.92
N PHE A 77 11.17 28.86 14.77
CA PHE A 77 12.11 28.11 15.62
C PHE A 77 11.83 28.29 17.12
N TRP A 78 11.74 29.54 17.60
CA TRP A 78 11.47 29.84 19.00
C TRP A 78 10.07 29.43 19.47
N THR A 79 9.09 29.32 18.56
CA THR A 79 7.77 28.74 18.85
C THR A 79 7.88 27.25 19.08
N PHE A 80 8.64 26.51 18.25
CA PHE A 80 8.88 25.08 18.46
C PHE A 80 9.64 24.83 19.77
N VAL A 81 10.72 25.59 20.05
CA VAL A 81 11.45 25.51 21.33
C VAL A 81 10.53 25.75 22.53
N ARG A 82 9.69 26.79 22.49
CA ARG A 82 8.71 27.08 23.54
C ARG A 82 7.71 25.93 23.71
N ASN A 83 7.14 25.43 22.62
CA ASN A 83 6.16 24.35 22.64
C ASN A 83 6.78 23.06 23.22
N SER A 84 7.97 22.66 22.78
CA SER A 84 8.72 21.52 23.32
C SER A 84 9.05 21.69 24.81
N LEU A 85 9.44 22.89 25.25
CA LEU A 85 9.70 23.19 26.66
C LEU A 85 8.42 23.08 27.50
N THR A 86 7.32 23.70 27.06
CA THR A 86 6.00 23.62 27.72
C THR A 86 5.54 22.16 27.83
N VAL A 87 5.58 21.40 26.74
CA VAL A 87 5.16 19.99 26.72
C VAL A 87 6.03 19.15 27.66
N THR A 88 7.35 19.33 27.63
CA THR A 88 8.29 18.58 28.48
C THR A 88 8.07 18.88 29.96
N VAL A 89 8.03 20.17 30.33
CA VAL A 89 7.88 20.59 31.74
C VAL A 89 6.52 20.18 32.29
N SER A 90 5.42 20.42 31.56
CA SER A 90 4.09 20.00 32.00
C SER A 90 4.00 18.48 32.14
N SER A 91 4.51 17.70 31.17
CA SER A 91 4.50 16.23 31.24
C SER A 91 5.28 15.73 32.45
N VAL A 92 6.49 16.24 32.70
CA VAL A 92 7.33 15.82 33.83
C VAL A 92 6.69 16.18 35.17
N VAL A 93 6.19 17.41 35.34
CA VAL A 93 5.58 17.85 36.61
C VAL A 93 4.29 17.08 36.90
N LEU A 94 3.40 16.94 35.93
CA LEU A 94 2.14 16.19 36.10
C LEU A 94 2.41 14.70 36.32
N SER A 95 3.33 14.10 35.56
CA SER A 95 3.74 12.71 35.78
C SER A 95 4.34 12.49 37.16
N LEU A 96 5.19 13.38 37.68
CA LEU A 96 5.77 13.23 39.02
C LEU A 96 4.72 13.32 40.12
N ILE A 97 3.78 14.27 40.04
CA ILE A 97 2.70 14.42 41.03
C ILE A 97 1.83 13.16 41.08
N ILE A 98 1.33 12.71 39.92
CA ILE A 98 0.47 11.53 39.82
C ILE A 98 1.24 10.27 40.22
N SER A 99 2.49 10.14 39.77
CA SER A 99 3.31 8.96 40.08
C SER A 99 3.69 8.85 41.54
N LEU A 100 3.91 9.98 42.24
CA LEU A 100 4.20 9.97 43.67
C LEU A 100 2.98 9.52 44.49
N ILE A 101 1.80 10.06 44.18
CA ILE A 101 0.53 9.66 44.82
C ILE A 101 0.27 8.17 44.59
N ALA A 102 0.38 7.70 43.34
CA ALA A 102 0.22 6.30 42.99
C ALA A 102 1.30 5.39 43.62
N ALA A 103 2.56 5.83 43.68
CA ALA A 103 3.64 5.09 44.33
C ALA A 103 3.40 4.92 45.83
N ILE A 104 2.99 5.98 46.54
CA ILE A 104 2.66 5.91 47.98
C ILE A 104 1.45 5.00 48.21
N ALA A 105 0.40 5.12 47.40
CA ALA A 105 -0.78 4.26 47.46
C ALA A 105 -0.42 2.78 47.23
N ILE A 106 0.38 2.49 46.22
CA ILE A 106 0.80 1.13 45.83
C ILE A 106 1.86 0.57 46.78
N ALA A 107 2.68 1.39 47.44
CA ALA A 107 3.66 0.95 48.43
C ALA A 107 2.99 0.64 49.79
N ARG A 108 2.43 1.67 50.43
CA ARG A 108 2.01 1.65 51.84
C ARG A 108 0.65 0.96 52.06
N PHE A 109 -0.32 1.10 51.14
CA PHE A 109 -1.70 0.65 51.38
C PHE A 109 -1.99 -0.77 50.85
N ARG A 110 -2.81 -1.54 51.56
CA ARG A 110 -3.19 -2.93 51.22
C ARG A 110 -4.64 -2.99 50.76
N PHE A 111 -4.87 -2.67 49.49
CA PHE A 111 -6.20 -2.66 48.85
C PHE A 111 -6.41 -3.87 47.91
N ALA A 112 -7.67 -4.25 47.71
CA ALA A 112 -8.05 -5.29 46.74
C ALA A 112 -7.67 -4.86 45.32
N GLY A 113 -7.05 -5.76 44.54
CA GLY A 113 -6.58 -5.44 43.19
C GLY A 113 -5.14 -4.90 43.08
N ARG A 114 -4.44 -4.56 44.18
CA ARG A 114 -3.04 -4.06 44.18
C ARG A 114 -2.08 -4.87 43.29
N LYS A 115 -2.22 -6.21 43.23
CA LYS A 115 -1.42 -7.07 42.34
C LYS A 115 -1.75 -6.88 40.85
N ALA A 116 -3.02 -6.72 40.49
CA ALA A 116 -3.44 -6.55 39.10
C ALA A 116 -2.96 -5.21 38.53
N VAL A 117 -3.06 -4.12 39.31
CA VAL A 117 -2.53 -2.80 38.95
C VAL A 117 -1.02 -2.89 38.65
N LEU A 118 -0.25 -3.56 39.50
CA LEU A 118 1.20 -3.76 39.28
C LEU A 118 1.51 -4.58 38.02
N ILE A 119 0.71 -5.60 37.70
CA ILE A 119 0.88 -6.40 36.47
C ILE A 119 0.56 -5.55 35.23
N ILE A 120 -0.51 -4.76 35.26
CA ILE A 120 -0.89 -3.87 34.15
C ILE A 120 0.20 -2.82 33.89
N LEU A 121 0.74 -2.18 34.94
CA LEU A 121 1.82 -1.20 34.83
C LEU A 121 3.10 -1.78 34.20
N VAL A 122 3.37 -3.09 34.35
CA VAL A 122 4.48 -3.77 33.69
C VAL A 122 4.12 -4.16 32.26
N LEU A 123 2.92 -4.71 32.01
CA LEU A 123 2.46 -5.08 30.67
C LEU A 123 2.45 -3.90 29.69
N VAL A 124 2.02 -2.71 30.14
CA VAL A 124 2.04 -1.48 29.32
C VAL A 124 3.48 -1.10 28.91
N GLN A 125 4.48 -1.33 29.77
CA GLN A 125 5.89 -1.09 29.44
C GLN A 125 6.51 -2.15 28.51
N MET A 126 5.86 -3.31 28.31
CA MET A 126 6.31 -4.31 27.34
C MET A 126 5.88 -3.99 25.91
N VAL A 127 4.97 -3.04 25.70
CA VAL A 127 4.55 -2.60 24.36
C VAL A 127 5.62 -1.64 23.81
N PRO A 128 6.21 -1.91 22.62
CA PRO A 128 7.18 -0.99 22.02
C PRO A 128 6.54 0.37 21.74
N ALA A 129 7.16 1.46 22.22
CA ALA A 129 6.61 2.81 22.04
C ALA A 129 6.33 3.14 20.57
N ALA A 130 7.20 2.71 19.65
CA ALA A 130 7.03 2.85 18.20
C ALA A 130 5.73 2.19 17.67
N ALA A 131 5.31 1.05 18.23
CA ALA A 131 4.08 0.37 17.85
C ALA A 131 2.82 1.11 18.35
N MET A 132 2.95 1.96 19.37
CA MET A 132 1.86 2.78 19.89
C MET A 132 1.70 4.13 19.17
N VAL A 133 2.69 4.59 18.39
CA VAL A 133 2.63 5.88 17.67
C VAL A 133 1.44 5.92 16.72
N ILE A 134 1.26 4.89 15.88
CA ILE A 134 0.18 4.87 14.88
C ILE A 134 -1.21 4.81 15.54
N PRO A 135 -1.51 3.90 16.50
CA PRO A 135 -2.79 3.90 17.21
C PRO A 135 -3.10 5.21 17.94
N VAL A 136 -2.11 5.83 18.60
CA VAL A 136 -2.31 7.10 19.32
C VAL A 136 -2.54 8.25 18.33
N TYR A 137 -1.79 8.32 17.23
CA TYR A 137 -2.03 9.29 16.16
C TYR A 137 -3.44 9.17 15.57
N LEU A 138 -3.89 7.94 15.26
CA LEU A 138 -5.25 7.70 14.74
C LEU A 138 -6.33 8.09 15.77
N MET A 139 -6.10 7.83 17.06
CA MET A 139 -6.99 8.25 18.14
C MET A 139 -7.08 9.78 18.22
N LEU A 140 -5.95 10.49 18.24
CA LEU A 140 -5.90 11.96 18.26
C LEU A 140 -6.54 12.59 17.01
N ARG A 141 -6.31 11.98 15.83
CA ARG A 141 -6.97 12.37 14.58
C ARG A 141 -8.48 12.18 14.64
N SER A 142 -8.97 11.09 15.22
CA SER A 142 -10.42 10.81 15.31
C SER A 142 -11.21 11.78 16.22
N VAL A 143 -10.52 12.48 17.12
CA VAL A 143 -11.10 13.54 17.98
C VAL A 143 -10.69 14.96 17.56
N GLY A 144 -9.98 15.11 16.43
CA GLY A 144 -9.56 16.41 15.88
C GLY A 144 -8.45 17.13 16.67
N ALA A 145 -7.73 16.44 17.56
CA ALA A 145 -6.82 17.06 18.53
C ALA A 145 -5.33 16.93 18.19
N LEU A 146 -4.98 16.98 16.89
CA LEU A 146 -3.57 16.83 16.44
C LEU A 146 -2.70 18.06 16.77
N ASP A 147 -3.26 19.27 16.70
CA ASP A 147 -2.51 20.54 16.83
C ASP A 147 -2.52 21.13 18.26
N PHE A 148 -2.92 20.33 19.26
CA PHE A 148 -3.12 20.79 20.64
C PHE A 148 -2.03 20.27 21.60
N LEU A 149 -1.41 21.19 22.34
CA LEU A 149 -0.33 20.87 23.29
C LEU A 149 -0.77 20.03 24.51
N PRO A 150 -1.96 20.21 25.12
CA PRO A 150 -2.39 19.40 26.27
C PRO A 150 -2.51 17.89 25.97
N GLU A 151 -2.93 17.54 24.76
CA GLU A 151 -3.14 16.17 24.29
C GLU A 151 -1.79 15.50 23.95
N LEU A 152 -0.83 16.28 23.45
CA LEU A 152 0.56 15.85 23.34
C LEU A 152 1.19 15.64 24.74
N VAL A 153 0.92 16.51 25.71
CA VAL A 153 1.31 16.31 27.13
C VAL A 153 0.71 15.02 27.69
N LEU A 154 -0.60 14.80 27.52
CA LEU A 154 -1.29 13.58 27.96
C LEU A 154 -0.71 12.31 27.31
N THR A 155 -0.31 12.41 26.05
CA THR A 155 0.38 11.33 25.32
C THR A 155 1.73 11.01 25.94
N TYR A 156 2.61 12.01 26.15
CA TYR A 156 3.89 11.80 26.82
C TYR A 156 3.75 11.28 28.25
N MET A 157 2.77 11.80 29.00
CA MET A 157 2.45 11.29 30.34
C MET A 157 2.08 9.81 30.33
N THR A 158 1.29 9.35 29.36
CA THR A 158 0.89 7.93 29.23
C THR A 158 2.09 6.98 29.09
N PHE A 159 3.14 7.39 28.35
CA PHE A 159 4.38 6.60 28.24
C PHE A 159 5.27 6.68 29.50
N VAL A 160 5.34 7.84 30.15
CA VAL A 160 6.25 8.08 31.29
C VAL A 160 5.69 7.55 32.61
N LEU A 161 4.39 7.71 32.86
CA LEU A 161 3.73 7.37 34.13
C LEU A 161 4.03 5.95 34.63
N PRO A 162 3.93 4.86 33.83
CA PRO A 162 4.13 3.51 34.36
C PRO A 162 5.55 3.27 34.89
N PHE A 163 6.56 3.78 34.17
CA PHE A 163 7.96 3.71 34.56
C PHE A 163 8.24 4.55 35.82
N THR A 164 7.71 5.78 35.87
CA THR A 164 7.88 6.68 37.03
C THR A 164 7.17 6.16 38.28
N ILE A 165 5.95 5.60 38.17
CA ILE A 165 5.25 4.92 39.28
C ILE A 165 6.09 3.76 39.80
N TRP A 166 6.57 2.87 38.92
CA TRP A 166 7.37 1.72 39.32
C TRP A 166 8.67 2.13 40.02
N THR A 167 9.36 3.14 39.47
CA THR A 167 10.62 3.67 40.00
C THR A 167 10.42 4.34 41.36
N LEU A 168 9.48 5.29 41.48
CA LEU A 168 9.20 5.97 42.74
C LEU A 168 8.70 5.00 43.82
N ARG A 169 7.89 3.99 43.46
CA ARG A 169 7.47 2.95 44.40
C ARG A 169 8.66 2.17 44.96
N GLY A 170 9.69 1.89 44.16
CA GLY A 170 10.94 1.28 44.62
C GLY A 170 11.66 2.13 45.69
N PHE A 171 11.68 3.45 45.52
CA PHE A 171 12.20 4.37 46.54
C PHE A 171 11.31 4.45 47.79
N VAL A 172 9.99 4.51 47.66
CA VAL A 172 9.05 4.58 48.80
C VAL A 172 9.04 3.30 49.62
N ASP A 173 9.03 2.12 48.98
CA ASP A 173 9.17 0.83 49.66
C ASP A 173 10.54 0.71 50.39
N GLY A 174 11.56 1.47 49.96
CA GLY A 174 12.89 1.54 50.56
C GLY A 174 13.04 2.50 51.76
N VAL A 175 12.05 3.36 52.06
CA VAL A 175 12.07 4.23 53.25
C VAL A 175 11.45 3.52 54.45
N PRO A 176 12.17 3.32 55.57
CA PRO A 176 11.63 2.74 56.80
C PRO A 176 10.47 3.56 57.37
N VAL A 177 9.37 2.89 57.73
CA VAL A 177 8.12 3.51 58.21
C VAL A 177 8.31 4.19 59.58
N GLU A 178 9.28 3.72 60.35
CA GLU A 178 9.67 4.23 61.66
C GLU A 178 10.09 5.71 61.59
N LEU A 179 10.68 6.15 60.47
CA LEU A 179 11.11 7.55 60.26
C LEU A 179 9.93 8.49 59.95
N GLU A 180 8.84 7.99 59.37
CA GLU A 180 7.62 8.76 59.12
C GLU A 180 6.88 9.04 60.44
N HIS A 181 6.80 8.04 61.33
CA HIS A 181 6.15 8.18 62.64
C HIS A 181 6.85 9.13 63.61
N LEU A 182 8.18 9.29 63.51
CA LEU A 182 8.91 10.27 64.33
C LEU A 182 8.52 11.71 63.95
N ARG A 183 8.51 12.04 62.64
CA ARG A 183 8.08 13.37 62.16
C ARG A 183 6.62 13.69 62.47
N LEU A 184 5.73 12.69 62.49
CA LEU A 184 4.33 12.89 62.87
C LEU A 184 4.20 13.30 64.35
N ARG A 185 5.00 12.72 65.26
CA ARG A 185 5.02 13.13 66.68
C ARG A 185 5.51 14.56 66.87
N ASP A 186 6.56 14.97 66.16
CA ASP A 186 7.07 16.35 66.24
C ASP A 186 6.01 17.37 65.76
N HIS A 187 5.29 17.06 64.68
CA HIS A 187 4.19 17.90 64.19
C HIS A 187 2.97 17.90 65.11
N GLU A 188 2.65 16.77 65.76
CA GLU A 188 1.53 16.66 66.71
C GLU A 188 1.77 17.53 67.95
N ILE A 189 3.00 17.55 68.49
CA ILE A 189 3.40 18.42 69.61
C ILE A 189 3.33 19.91 69.20
N ALA A 190 3.84 20.27 68.02
CA ALA A 190 3.76 21.64 67.50
C ALA A 190 2.30 22.10 67.26
N GLY A 191 1.44 21.20 66.77
CA GLY A 191 0.02 21.46 66.54
C GLY A 191 -0.76 21.70 67.84
N GLN A 192 -0.51 20.90 68.89
CA GLN A 192 -1.17 21.06 70.19
C GLN A 192 -0.83 22.40 70.85
N LEU A 193 0.42 22.87 70.73
CA LEU A 193 0.83 24.19 71.24
C LEU A 193 0.11 25.35 70.54
N HIS A 194 -0.08 25.30 69.22
CA HIS A 194 -0.84 26.32 68.49
C HIS A 194 -2.35 26.26 68.76
N ALA A 195 -2.93 25.06 68.85
CA ALA A 195 -4.36 24.87 69.12
C ALA A 195 -4.77 25.42 70.51
N ALA A 196 -3.95 25.18 71.54
CA ALA A 196 -4.17 25.71 72.88
C ALA A 196 -4.11 27.25 72.94
N GLY A 197 -3.31 27.87 72.07
CA GLY A 197 -3.25 29.32 71.90
C GLY A 197 -4.51 29.90 71.25
N LEU A 198 -4.92 29.37 70.10
CA LEU A 198 -6.08 29.89 69.36
C LEU A 198 -7.41 29.68 70.09
N ALA A 199 -7.60 28.54 70.78
CA ALA A 199 -8.85 28.25 71.48
C ALA A 199 -9.24 29.34 72.50
N ARG A 200 -8.25 29.91 73.20
CA ARG A 200 -8.45 31.01 74.16
C ARG A 200 -8.82 32.35 73.52
N VAL A 201 -8.44 32.57 72.25
CA VAL A 201 -8.75 33.81 71.51
C VAL A 201 -10.13 33.73 70.85
N VAL A 202 -10.55 32.54 70.41
CA VAL A 202 -11.84 32.37 69.71
C VAL A 202 -13.04 32.40 70.68
N GLN A 203 -12.91 31.88 71.91
CA GLN A 203 -14.02 31.96 72.89
C GLN A 203 -14.35 33.40 73.30
N ASP A 204 -13.35 34.29 73.42
CA ASP A 204 -13.54 35.67 73.92
C ASP A 204 -14.21 36.61 72.88
N VAL A 205 -14.25 36.21 71.60
CA VAL A 205 -14.83 37.00 70.50
C VAL A 205 -16.25 36.52 70.13
N GLY A 206 -16.59 35.26 70.39
CA GLY A 206 -17.86 34.65 69.98
C GLY A 206 -19.11 35.25 70.64
N GLU A 207 -19.00 35.76 71.87
CA GLU A 207 -20.17 36.21 72.65
C GLU A 207 -20.71 37.62 72.26
N ARG A 208 -20.15 38.29 71.22
CA ARG A 208 -20.42 39.72 70.95
C ARG A 208 -20.87 40.10 69.52
N ARG A 209 -21.78 39.31 68.90
CA ARG A 209 -22.82 39.81 67.96
C ARG A 209 -23.96 38.78 67.83
N LEU A 210 -25.12 39.05 68.42
CA LEU A 210 -26.25 39.80 67.82
C LEU A 210 -26.90 39.03 66.63
N ARG A 211 -28.01 38.32 66.84
CA ARG A 211 -29.41 38.84 66.96
C ARG A 211 -30.03 39.35 65.64
N ARG A 212 -30.54 38.41 64.84
CA ARG A 212 -31.83 38.39 64.12
C ARG A 212 -31.91 37.03 63.40
N ASP A 213 -32.94 36.20 63.55
CA ASP A 213 -34.39 36.39 63.31
C ASP A 213 -34.66 36.64 61.80
N ASP A 214 -35.51 35.88 61.09
CA ASP A 214 -36.48 34.86 61.54
C ASP A 214 -36.99 33.94 60.39
N ARG A 215 -37.66 32.82 60.74
CA ARG A 215 -38.49 31.88 59.93
C ARG A 215 -37.75 31.02 58.88
N GLY A 216 -37.95 29.70 58.78
CA GLY A 216 -38.67 28.68 59.58
C GLY A 216 -38.34 27.27 58.99
N VAL A 217 -38.21 26.14 59.71
CA VAL A 217 -39.05 25.50 60.77
C VAL A 217 -40.34 24.92 60.17
N ASP A 218 -40.65 23.60 60.18
CA ASP A 218 -39.94 22.34 60.57
C ASP A 218 -40.49 21.17 59.68
N HIS A 219 -40.34 19.82 59.81
CA HIS A 219 -39.91 18.79 60.79
C HIS A 219 -39.38 17.56 59.94
N LEU A 220 -38.63 16.50 60.31
CA LEU A 220 -38.50 15.61 61.50
C LEU A 220 -39.74 14.68 61.72
N LEU A 221 -39.71 13.36 62.00
CA LEU A 221 -38.71 12.29 62.32
C LEU A 221 -39.12 10.94 61.62
N HIS A 222 -38.32 9.85 61.42
CA HIS A 222 -37.53 8.97 62.32
C HIS A 222 -38.39 8.14 63.34
N PRO A 223 -37.99 6.95 63.90
CA PRO A 223 -36.76 6.14 63.72
C PRO A 223 -36.87 4.56 63.87
N ARG A 224 -35.70 3.86 63.79
CA ARG A 224 -35.21 2.70 64.64
C ARG A 224 -35.67 1.22 64.52
N THR A 225 -34.71 0.35 64.11
CA THR A 225 -34.16 -0.91 64.77
C THR A 225 -35.07 -2.08 65.20
N ARG A 226 -34.66 -3.37 65.36
CA ARG A 226 -33.41 -4.18 65.21
C ARG A 226 -33.79 -5.69 65.30
N LEU A 227 -33.01 -6.63 64.70
CA LEU A 227 -32.51 -7.92 65.28
C LEU A 227 -32.09 -8.97 64.20
N LEU A 228 -31.35 -10.01 64.66
CA LEU A 228 -30.80 -11.21 63.97
C LEU A 228 -31.05 -12.45 64.91
N PRO A 229 -30.61 -13.72 64.68
CA PRO A 229 -29.81 -14.33 63.59
C PRO A 229 -30.18 -15.79 63.11
N ALA A 230 -29.41 -16.31 62.13
CA ALA A 230 -28.94 -17.71 61.95
C ALA A 230 -29.84 -18.88 61.40
N GLY A 231 -29.18 -19.83 60.68
CA GLY A 231 -29.69 -21.10 60.11
C GLY A 231 -29.92 -21.04 58.58
N ALA A 232 -29.33 -21.80 57.63
CA ALA A 232 -28.91 -23.23 57.51
C ALA A 232 -30.12 -24.20 57.32
N ALA A 233 -30.19 -25.14 56.34
CA ALA A 233 -29.20 -25.66 55.36
C ALA A 233 -29.83 -26.07 53.96
N PRO A 234 -29.53 -27.19 53.22
CA PRO A 234 -29.17 -27.09 51.78
C PRO A 234 -29.79 -28.12 50.76
N SER A 235 -29.19 -28.22 49.55
CA SER A 235 -29.35 -29.21 48.45
C SER A 235 -30.60 -29.09 47.54
N ARG A 236 -30.64 -29.35 46.22
CA ARG A 236 -29.79 -30.00 45.16
C ARG A 236 -29.75 -31.54 45.04
N ALA A 237 -30.63 -32.07 44.19
CA ALA A 237 -30.46 -33.23 43.28
C ALA A 237 -31.40 -32.97 42.06
N ARG A 238 -31.16 -33.28 40.77
CA ARG A 238 -30.53 -34.39 40.02
C ARG A 238 -31.21 -35.75 40.20
N HIS A 239 -31.73 -36.31 39.11
CA HIS A 239 -32.08 -37.72 38.97
C HIS A 239 -31.72 -38.23 37.55
N ASP A 240 -31.44 -39.52 37.42
CA ASP A 240 -30.88 -40.15 36.21
C ASP A 240 -31.63 -41.48 35.86
N GLN A 241 -31.39 -41.95 34.63
CA GLN A 241 -31.67 -43.24 33.96
C GLN A 241 -32.41 -44.38 34.67
N ARG A 242 -33.18 -45.14 33.85
CA ARG A 242 -33.22 -46.62 33.89
C ARG A 242 -33.25 -47.25 32.48
N ARG A 243 -32.80 -48.52 32.40
CA ARG A 243 -32.80 -49.39 31.20
C ARG A 243 -33.85 -50.50 31.32
N GLY A 244 -34.18 -51.14 30.20
CA GLY A 244 -34.84 -52.46 30.08
C GLY A 244 -34.31 -53.24 28.88
N GLN A 245 -34.51 -54.57 28.82
CA GLN A 245 -33.98 -55.48 27.77
C GLN A 245 -35.08 -56.40 27.19
N GLY A 246 -34.87 -56.90 25.96
CA GLY A 246 -35.68 -57.93 25.29
C GLY A 246 -35.01 -58.41 24.00
N LEU A 247 -35.27 -59.66 23.55
CA LEU A 247 -34.51 -60.34 22.48
C LEU A 247 -35.38 -61.27 21.60
N THR A 248 -34.78 -61.76 20.50
CA THR A 248 -35.14 -62.96 19.67
C THR A 248 -36.05 -62.68 18.42
N PRO A 249 -36.05 -63.52 17.35
CA PRO A 249 -35.74 -63.02 16.00
C PRO A 249 -36.70 -63.48 14.85
N GLY A 250 -36.44 -63.11 13.59
CA GLY A 250 -37.20 -63.67 12.46
C GLY A 250 -36.72 -63.36 11.02
N ALA A 251 -36.50 -64.43 10.25
CA ALA A 251 -36.63 -64.59 8.79
C ALA A 251 -35.83 -63.72 7.78
N ALA A 252 -35.50 -64.35 6.64
CA ALA A 252 -34.95 -63.72 5.43
C ALA A 252 -35.63 -64.30 4.17
N PRO A 253 -35.71 -63.56 3.05
CA PRO A 253 -36.14 -64.09 1.74
C PRO A 253 -34.97 -64.49 0.82
N ARG A 254 -35.30 -65.14 -0.31
CA ARG A 254 -34.36 -65.85 -1.22
C ARG A 254 -33.84 -64.99 -2.39
N ALA A 255 -32.79 -65.51 -3.05
CA ALA A 255 -32.15 -64.93 -4.22
C ALA A 255 -32.86 -65.25 -5.56
N ALA A 256 -32.49 -64.51 -6.61
CA ALA A 256 -32.83 -64.71 -8.02
C ALA A 256 -31.56 -65.03 -8.86
N PRO A 257 -31.66 -65.49 -10.12
CA PRO A 257 -30.59 -66.28 -10.75
C PRO A 257 -29.42 -65.48 -11.34
N ARG A 258 -28.28 -66.18 -11.55
CA ARG A 258 -27.09 -65.68 -12.27
C ARG A 258 -27.16 -66.05 -13.75
N LEU A 259 -26.71 -65.14 -14.61
CA LEU A 259 -26.22 -65.44 -15.96
C LEU A 259 -24.69 -65.60 -15.95
N PRO A 260 -24.08 -66.32 -16.92
CA PRO A 260 -22.66 -66.67 -16.88
C PRO A 260 -21.75 -65.46 -17.12
N GLY A 261 -20.65 -65.38 -16.38
CA GLY A 261 -19.65 -64.31 -16.51
C GLY A 261 -18.31 -64.80 -17.03
N GLY A 262 -17.73 -64.09 -17.99
CA GLY A 262 -16.30 -64.12 -18.24
C GLY A 262 -15.57 -63.40 -17.09
N THR A 263 -14.69 -64.10 -16.37
CA THR A 263 -14.15 -63.62 -15.09
C THR A 263 -12.85 -62.85 -15.23
N ALA A 264 -12.93 -61.51 -15.30
CA ALA A 264 -11.85 -60.66 -14.84
C ALA A 264 -11.85 -60.61 -13.30
N SER A 265 -10.67 -60.72 -12.66
CA SER A 265 -10.57 -60.81 -11.20
C SER A 265 -11.02 -59.52 -10.48
N PRO A 266 -11.68 -59.59 -9.30
CA PRO A 266 -12.05 -58.41 -8.51
C PRO A 266 -10.84 -57.51 -8.15
N HIS A 267 -9.65 -58.10 -8.04
CA HIS A 267 -8.40 -57.40 -7.77
C HIS A 267 -7.88 -56.57 -8.96
N ASP A 268 -8.40 -56.82 -10.17
CA ASP A 268 -7.97 -56.15 -11.40
C ASP A 268 -8.91 -54.98 -11.75
N ARG A 269 -10.23 -55.18 -11.59
CA ARG A 269 -11.22 -54.08 -11.66
C ARG A 269 -10.92 -52.97 -10.65
N THR A 270 -10.51 -53.31 -9.42
CA THR A 270 -10.17 -52.32 -8.38
C THR A 270 -8.87 -51.55 -8.69
N LYS A 271 -7.83 -52.22 -9.22
CA LYS A 271 -6.61 -51.56 -9.70
C LYS A 271 -6.88 -50.67 -10.92
N THR A 272 -7.73 -51.13 -11.84
CA THR A 272 -8.12 -50.37 -13.04
C THR A 272 -8.91 -49.13 -12.66
N ASN A 273 -9.96 -49.25 -11.83
CA ASN A 273 -10.71 -48.08 -11.35
C ASN A 273 -9.83 -47.10 -10.57
N ARG A 274 -8.85 -47.59 -9.78
CA ARG A 274 -7.89 -46.70 -9.11
C ARG A 274 -6.99 -45.96 -10.11
N LYS A 275 -6.42 -46.65 -11.12
CA LYS A 275 -5.61 -46.00 -12.18
C LYS A 275 -6.43 -44.98 -12.98
N VAL A 276 -7.66 -45.32 -13.36
CA VAL A 276 -8.58 -44.43 -14.08
C VAL A 276 -8.92 -43.21 -13.22
N ARG A 277 -9.33 -43.39 -11.95
CA ARG A 277 -9.59 -42.26 -11.04
C ARG A 277 -8.35 -41.40 -10.84
N THR A 278 -7.16 -41.97 -10.62
CA THR A 278 -5.92 -41.19 -10.52
C THR A 278 -5.66 -40.39 -11.80
N ARG A 279 -5.82 -40.98 -12.99
CA ARG A 279 -5.63 -40.25 -14.27
C ARG A 279 -6.64 -39.12 -14.45
N ILE A 280 -7.91 -39.32 -14.08
CA ILE A 280 -8.94 -38.29 -14.11
C ILE A 280 -8.60 -37.15 -13.14
N MET A 281 -8.18 -37.46 -11.91
CA MET A 281 -7.79 -36.45 -10.92
C MET A 281 -6.54 -35.66 -11.37
N THR A 282 -5.56 -36.31 -12.02
CA THR A 282 -4.40 -35.62 -12.61
C THR A 282 -4.82 -34.68 -13.76
N GLU A 283 -5.72 -35.12 -14.64
CA GLU A 283 -6.21 -34.30 -15.76
C GLU A 283 -7.09 -33.13 -15.28
N LEU A 284 -7.98 -33.35 -14.31
CA LEU A 284 -8.80 -32.29 -13.71
C LEU A 284 -7.93 -31.26 -12.96
N SER A 285 -6.92 -31.72 -12.22
CA SER A 285 -5.92 -30.83 -11.60
C SER A 285 -5.18 -30.01 -12.66
N ARG A 286 -4.76 -30.63 -13.77
CA ARG A 286 -4.08 -29.95 -14.88
C ARG A 286 -4.96 -28.87 -15.51
N LEU A 287 -6.24 -29.18 -15.76
CA LEU A 287 -7.21 -28.23 -16.31
C LEU A 287 -7.47 -27.05 -15.36
N ALA A 288 -7.57 -27.31 -14.05
CA ALA A 288 -7.76 -26.29 -13.02
C ALA A 288 -6.53 -25.38 -12.85
N HIS A 289 -5.31 -25.89 -12.99
CA HIS A 289 -4.10 -25.07 -13.04
C HIS A 289 -3.96 -24.30 -14.36
N GLY A 290 -4.43 -24.87 -15.48
CA GLY A 290 -4.32 -24.29 -16.83
C GLY A 290 -5.01 -22.95 -17.02
N VAL A 291 -5.93 -22.56 -16.13
CA VAL A 291 -6.63 -21.26 -16.16
C VAL A 291 -6.05 -20.21 -15.21
N LEU A 292 -5.01 -20.52 -14.43
CA LEU A 292 -4.47 -19.64 -13.38
C LEU A 292 -3.24 -18.86 -13.85
N PHE A 293 -3.25 -17.55 -13.57
CA PHE A 293 -2.20 -16.58 -13.92
C PHE A 293 -1.79 -15.76 -12.67
N PRO A 294 -0.93 -16.31 -11.80
CA PRO A 294 -0.37 -15.61 -10.65
C PRO A 294 0.79 -14.68 -11.03
N ALA A 295 1.18 -13.82 -10.09
CA ALA A 295 2.49 -13.18 -10.11
C ALA A 295 3.61 -14.16 -9.73
N LEU A 296 4.85 -13.83 -10.11
CA LEU A 296 6.04 -14.53 -9.62
C LEU A 296 6.50 -13.99 -8.25
N GLY A 297 6.31 -12.68 -8.04
CA GLY A 297 6.82 -11.92 -6.90
C GLY A 297 8.35 -11.89 -6.80
N ARG A 298 9.08 -12.32 -7.84
CA ARG A 298 10.52 -12.61 -7.85
C ARG A 298 11.08 -12.50 -9.27
N ARG A 299 12.23 -11.82 -9.36
CA ARG A 299 13.08 -11.66 -10.56
C ARG A 299 13.78 -12.94 -11.07
N THR A 300 13.47 -14.10 -10.49
CA THR A 300 14.00 -15.43 -10.88
C THR A 300 12.96 -16.50 -10.56
N VAL A 301 12.87 -17.54 -11.42
CA VAL A 301 11.83 -18.58 -11.36
C VAL A 301 11.76 -19.27 -9.97
N PRO A 302 10.67 -19.08 -9.18
CA PRO A 302 10.51 -19.71 -7.88
C PRO A 302 10.42 -21.25 -7.93
N LYS A 303 10.72 -21.90 -6.80
CA LYS A 303 10.57 -23.37 -6.68
C LYS A 303 9.11 -23.83 -6.85
N TRP A 304 8.15 -23.07 -6.30
CA TRP A 304 6.72 -23.37 -6.44
C TRP A 304 6.26 -23.25 -7.90
N ALA A 305 6.72 -22.22 -8.60
CA ALA A 305 6.41 -21.99 -10.01
C ALA A 305 6.84 -23.18 -10.89
N ARG A 306 8.05 -23.72 -10.69
CA ARG A 306 8.51 -24.92 -11.43
C ARG A 306 7.65 -26.16 -11.18
N ALA A 307 7.14 -26.34 -9.96
CA ALA A 307 6.24 -27.44 -9.65
C ALA A 307 4.86 -27.24 -10.32
N ARG A 308 4.25 -26.07 -10.15
CA ARG A 308 2.91 -25.77 -10.69
C ARG A 308 2.88 -25.74 -12.22
N VAL A 309 3.94 -25.26 -12.89
CA VAL A 309 4.06 -25.35 -14.36
C VAL A 309 4.13 -26.80 -14.84
N ALA A 310 4.85 -27.69 -14.13
CA ALA A 310 4.88 -29.11 -14.44
C ALA A 310 3.54 -29.83 -14.17
N GLU A 311 2.72 -29.29 -13.25
CA GLU A 311 1.34 -29.75 -12.99
C GLU A 311 0.30 -29.16 -13.96
N GLY A 312 0.68 -28.18 -14.79
CA GLY A 312 -0.16 -27.63 -15.86
C GLY A 312 -0.54 -26.15 -15.73
N LEU A 313 0.09 -25.37 -14.83
CA LEU A 313 -0.17 -23.93 -14.67
C LEU A 313 -0.17 -23.20 -16.03
N GLY A 314 -1.21 -22.41 -16.28
CA GLY A 314 -1.45 -21.75 -17.57
C GLY A 314 -0.35 -20.73 -17.92
N GLY A 315 -0.03 -19.85 -16.98
CA GLY A 315 0.92 -18.78 -17.21
C GLY A 315 1.31 -17.98 -15.97
N PHE A 316 1.85 -16.78 -16.20
CA PHE A 316 2.16 -15.78 -15.17
C PHE A 316 1.87 -14.38 -15.69
N VAL A 317 1.45 -13.48 -14.80
CA VAL A 317 1.47 -12.03 -15.07
C VAL A 317 2.71 -11.42 -14.42
N LEU A 318 3.49 -10.69 -15.22
CA LEU A 318 4.68 -9.99 -14.78
C LEU A 318 4.31 -8.58 -14.28
N PHE A 319 4.54 -8.32 -13.00
CA PHE A 319 4.39 -6.99 -12.41
C PHE A 319 5.77 -6.33 -12.24
N GLY A 320 5.84 -5.01 -12.07
CA GLY A 320 7.13 -4.29 -11.99
C GLY A 320 8.13 -4.80 -10.93
N LYS A 321 7.67 -5.52 -9.90
CA LYS A 321 8.52 -6.18 -8.89
C LYS A 321 9.23 -7.45 -9.38
N ASP A 322 8.77 -8.04 -10.48
CA ASP A 322 9.36 -9.18 -11.16
C ASP A 322 10.45 -8.77 -12.17
N ILE A 323 10.61 -7.45 -12.38
CA ILE A 323 11.44 -6.82 -13.40
C ILE A 323 12.60 -6.03 -12.74
N ALA A 324 13.71 -5.88 -13.47
CA ALA A 324 14.89 -5.09 -13.08
C ALA A 324 15.70 -4.55 -14.28
N SER A 325 15.73 -5.31 -15.37
CA SER A 325 16.31 -4.94 -16.67
C SER A 325 15.66 -5.81 -17.76
N GLY A 326 15.66 -5.36 -19.02
CA GLY A 326 15.22 -6.17 -20.15
C GLY A 326 15.96 -7.52 -20.26
N GLU A 327 17.26 -7.54 -19.96
CA GLU A 327 18.09 -8.77 -19.89
C GLU A 327 17.55 -9.76 -18.84
N GLN A 328 17.29 -9.30 -17.61
CA GLN A 328 16.74 -10.16 -16.55
C GLN A 328 15.33 -10.67 -16.86
N VAL A 329 14.50 -9.86 -17.53
CA VAL A 329 13.18 -10.32 -18.00
C VAL A 329 13.36 -11.41 -19.05
N ARG A 330 14.20 -11.19 -20.06
CA ARG A 330 14.47 -12.15 -21.13
C ARG A 330 15.05 -13.46 -20.62
N GLU A 331 15.93 -13.44 -19.62
CA GLU A 331 16.39 -14.65 -18.91
C GLU A 331 15.24 -15.36 -18.18
N LEU A 332 14.41 -14.60 -17.45
CA LEU A 332 13.29 -15.12 -16.67
C LEU A 332 12.22 -15.77 -17.54
N THR A 333 11.81 -15.11 -18.62
CA THR A 333 10.79 -15.60 -19.55
C THR A 333 11.28 -16.81 -20.34
N THR A 334 12.51 -16.77 -20.87
CA THR A 334 13.15 -17.93 -21.50
C THR A 334 13.24 -19.13 -20.53
N ALA A 335 13.55 -18.89 -19.26
CA ALA A 335 13.64 -19.93 -18.23
C ALA A 335 12.27 -20.48 -17.76
N LEU A 336 11.16 -19.81 -18.08
CA LEU A 336 9.78 -20.27 -17.86
C LEU A 336 9.26 -21.06 -19.07
N HIS A 337 9.46 -20.55 -20.28
CA HIS A 337 9.19 -21.27 -21.53
C HIS A 337 9.94 -22.61 -21.60
N GLY A 338 11.17 -22.67 -21.07
CA GLY A 338 11.95 -23.91 -20.94
C GLY A 338 11.41 -24.96 -19.96
N LEU A 339 10.26 -24.74 -19.29
CA LEU A 339 9.67 -25.69 -18.34
C LEU A 339 8.58 -26.59 -18.94
N ARG A 340 7.77 -26.06 -19.85
CA ARG A 340 6.63 -26.75 -20.50
C ARG A 340 6.35 -26.08 -21.85
N GLU A 341 6.02 -26.89 -22.86
CA GLU A 341 5.86 -26.51 -24.28
C GLU A 341 4.93 -25.31 -24.57
N HIS A 342 3.99 -25.00 -23.67
CA HIS A 342 3.07 -23.87 -23.80
C HIS A 342 2.80 -23.25 -22.42
N VAL A 343 3.55 -22.21 -22.07
CA VAL A 343 3.36 -21.42 -20.84
C VAL A 343 3.21 -19.98 -21.27
N LEU A 344 2.09 -19.33 -20.92
CA LEU A 344 1.82 -17.97 -21.37
C LEU A 344 2.42 -16.95 -20.38
N LEU A 345 3.18 -16.00 -20.89
CA LEU A 345 3.75 -14.92 -20.09
C LEU A 345 3.10 -13.60 -20.48
N CYS A 346 2.50 -12.95 -19.48
CA CYS A 346 1.68 -11.75 -19.65
C CYS A 346 2.29 -10.53 -18.95
N VAL A 347 1.95 -9.32 -19.38
CA VAL A 347 2.36 -8.04 -18.76
C VAL A 347 1.28 -6.97 -18.98
N ASP A 348 1.28 -5.88 -18.21
CA ASP A 348 0.52 -4.66 -18.55
C ASP A 348 1.45 -3.61 -19.20
N GLU A 349 1.68 -3.64 -20.50
CA GLU A 349 2.48 -2.62 -21.19
C GLU A 349 1.57 -1.74 -22.06
N GLU A 350 0.82 -0.82 -21.43
CA GLU A 350 -0.11 0.10 -22.14
C GLU A 350 0.61 1.31 -22.78
N GLY A 351 1.92 1.41 -22.61
CA GLY A 351 2.68 2.64 -22.86
C GLY A 351 2.34 3.76 -21.88
N GLY A 352 3.04 4.91 -21.99
CA GLY A 352 2.76 6.06 -21.15
C GLY A 352 2.79 5.77 -19.65
N ASP A 353 1.68 6.12 -18.99
CA ASP A 353 1.47 6.04 -17.55
C ASP A 353 1.38 4.61 -16.97
N VAL A 354 1.24 3.58 -17.80
CA VAL A 354 1.21 2.17 -17.38
C VAL A 354 2.20 1.36 -18.23
N ASN A 355 3.47 1.50 -17.85
CA ASN A 355 4.59 0.72 -18.37
C ASN A 355 5.12 -0.27 -17.30
N ARG A 356 5.95 -1.21 -17.73
CA ARG A 356 6.70 -2.17 -16.89
C ARG A 356 8.13 -2.38 -17.40
N LEU A 357 8.37 -2.19 -18.71
CA LEU A 357 9.68 -2.34 -19.34
C LEU A 357 10.39 -1.01 -19.59
N GLU A 358 9.66 0.09 -19.78
CA GLU A 358 10.23 1.42 -20.08
C GLU A 358 11.34 1.83 -19.10
N ASP A 359 11.05 1.87 -17.79
CA ASP A 359 12.00 2.21 -16.71
C ASP A 359 13.21 1.26 -16.62
N HIS A 360 13.16 0.13 -17.32
CA HIS A 360 14.14 -0.95 -17.29
C HIS A 360 14.88 -1.14 -18.63
N GLY A 361 14.80 -0.12 -19.51
CA GLY A 361 15.52 -0.03 -20.77
C GLY A 361 14.69 -0.39 -22.01
N GLY A 362 13.39 -0.67 -21.84
CA GLY A 362 12.47 -0.90 -22.94
C GLY A 362 12.10 0.37 -23.72
N THR A 363 11.45 0.16 -24.86
CA THR A 363 10.87 1.20 -25.73
C THR A 363 9.98 2.15 -24.92
N SER A 364 10.07 3.45 -25.21
CA SER A 364 9.24 4.51 -24.60
C SER A 364 8.33 5.10 -25.67
N VAL A 365 7.03 5.20 -25.38
CA VAL A 365 6.01 5.78 -26.25
C VAL A 365 5.01 6.62 -25.43
N PRO A 366 4.30 7.58 -26.03
CA PRO A 366 3.17 8.24 -25.38
C PRO A 366 2.07 7.24 -25.03
N GLY A 367 1.34 7.52 -23.95
CA GLY A 367 0.18 6.70 -23.57
C GLY A 367 -1.04 6.92 -24.45
N ASN A 368 -2.04 6.05 -24.32
CA ASN A 368 -3.27 6.08 -25.11
C ASN A 368 -3.95 7.46 -25.16
N HIS A 369 -3.97 8.22 -24.06
CA HIS A 369 -4.58 9.56 -24.04
C HIS A 369 -3.85 10.56 -24.96
N ALA A 370 -2.52 10.49 -25.06
CA ALA A 370 -1.74 11.26 -26.01
C ALA A 370 -1.98 10.79 -27.46
N LEU A 371 -2.05 9.49 -27.70
CA LEU A 371 -2.36 8.93 -29.03
C LEU A 371 -3.77 9.31 -29.51
N GLY A 372 -4.75 9.32 -28.61
CA GLY A 372 -6.10 9.82 -28.89
C GLY A 372 -6.18 11.34 -29.03
N ARG A 373 -5.33 12.10 -28.31
CA ARG A 373 -5.19 13.55 -28.51
C ARG A 373 -4.61 13.90 -29.89
N LEU A 374 -3.76 13.04 -30.46
CA LEU A 374 -3.26 13.14 -31.84
C LEU A 374 -4.33 12.82 -32.90
N ASP A 375 -5.39 12.07 -32.55
CA ASP A 375 -6.50 11.65 -33.43
C ASP A 375 -6.10 10.80 -34.67
N ASP A 376 -4.86 10.29 -34.70
CA ASP A 376 -4.25 9.58 -35.82
C ASP A 376 -4.05 8.08 -35.52
N PRO A 377 -4.82 7.18 -36.17
CA PRO A 377 -4.68 5.74 -35.99
C PRO A 377 -3.34 5.18 -36.50
N GLU A 378 -2.74 5.74 -37.55
CA GLU A 378 -1.51 5.17 -38.13
C GLU A 378 -0.30 5.40 -37.21
N ARG A 379 -0.30 6.51 -36.47
CA ARG A 379 0.63 6.73 -35.34
C ARG A 379 0.41 5.76 -34.18
N THR A 380 -0.83 5.31 -33.99
CA THR A 380 -1.19 4.32 -32.97
C THR A 380 -0.68 2.93 -33.38
N ARG A 381 -0.73 2.59 -34.68
CA ARG A 381 -0.08 1.41 -35.24
C ARG A 381 1.43 1.45 -35.01
N GLU A 382 2.08 2.54 -35.38
CA GLU A 382 3.53 2.74 -35.23
C GLU A 382 3.96 2.55 -33.76
N SER A 383 3.23 3.16 -32.82
CA SER A 383 3.44 3.01 -31.38
C SER A 383 3.24 1.58 -30.89
N ALA A 384 2.12 0.94 -31.24
CA ALA A 384 1.79 -0.42 -30.80
C ALA A 384 2.76 -1.47 -31.38
N TYR A 385 3.20 -1.30 -32.62
CA TYR A 385 4.18 -2.18 -33.25
C TYR A 385 5.54 -2.11 -32.55
N GLN A 386 6.07 -0.91 -32.30
CA GLN A 386 7.35 -0.75 -31.58
C GLN A 386 7.31 -1.32 -30.16
N LEU A 387 6.18 -1.16 -29.46
CA LEU A 387 5.98 -1.76 -28.14
C LEU A 387 5.92 -3.29 -28.22
N GLY A 388 5.20 -3.83 -29.21
CA GLY A 388 5.15 -5.26 -29.52
C GLY A 388 6.52 -5.88 -29.84
N LEU A 389 7.42 -5.15 -30.52
CA LEU A 389 8.81 -5.58 -30.72
C LEU A 389 9.57 -5.73 -29.38
N SER A 390 9.41 -4.78 -28.46
CA SER A 390 10.03 -4.84 -27.11
C SER A 390 9.53 -6.07 -26.34
N LEU A 391 8.24 -6.39 -26.45
CA LEU A 391 7.62 -7.56 -25.85
C LEU A 391 8.07 -8.89 -26.51
N VAL A 392 8.35 -8.88 -27.82
CA VAL A 392 8.99 -10.01 -28.52
C VAL A 392 10.43 -10.23 -28.06
N GLU A 393 11.22 -9.16 -27.89
CA GLU A 393 12.58 -9.26 -27.34
C GLU A 393 12.61 -9.79 -25.90
N ALA A 394 11.61 -9.41 -25.10
CA ALA A 394 11.38 -9.90 -23.74
C ALA A 394 10.80 -11.33 -23.68
N VAL A 395 10.42 -11.95 -24.82
CA VAL A 395 9.77 -13.27 -24.93
C VAL A 395 8.44 -13.35 -24.15
N ILE A 396 7.64 -12.27 -24.23
CA ILE A 396 6.29 -12.15 -23.66
C ILE A 396 5.26 -12.51 -24.72
N ASP A 397 4.22 -13.28 -24.38
CA ASP A 397 3.27 -13.90 -25.32
C ASP A 397 1.96 -13.12 -25.48
N TRP A 398 1.61 -12.35 -24.46
CA TRP A 398 0.31 -11.74 -24.26
C TRP A 398 0.49 -10.40 -23.57
N ASP A 399 0.04 -9.33 -24.17
CA ASP A 399 -0.01 -8.02 -23.53
C ASP A 399 -1.42 -7.76 -23.03
N LEU A 400 -1.53 -7.24 -21.81
CA LEU A 400 -2.80 -6.87 -21.19
C LEU A 400 -3.22 -5.46 -21.65
N ALA A 401 -3.07 -5.14 -22.93
CA ALA A 401 -3.34 -3.84 -23.55
C ALA A 401 -4.04 -4.01 -24.91
N PRO A 402 -4.82 -3.02 -25.39
CA PRO A 402 -4.98 -1.66 -24.86
C PRO A 402 -6.18 -1.48 -23.92
N ALA A 403 -6.17 -0.38 -23.15
CA ALA A 403 -7.35 0.09 -22.43
C ALA A 403 -8.29 0.89 -23.37
N VAL A 404 -9.43 0.28 -23.71
CA VAL A 404 -10.44 0.74 -24.67
C VAL A 404 -11.75 1.20 -24.01
N ASP A 405 -11.86 1.16 -22.68
CA ASP A 405 -12.99 1.78 -22.01
C ASP A 405 -12.96 3.31 -22.19
N ALA A 406 -14.06 3.93 -22.64
CA ALA A 406 -14.11 5.37 -22.87
C ALA A 406 -14.24 6.14 -21.54
N ALA A 407 -13.32 7.06 -21.27
CA ALA A 407 -13.29 7.86 -20.04
C ALA A 407 -14.28 9.05 -20.09
N VAL A 408 -15.57 8.74 -20.24
CA VAL A 408 -16.66 9.74 -20.28
C VAL A 408 -16.77 10.50 -18.94
N ASN A 409 -16.35 9.89 -17.84
CA ASN A 409 -16.23 10.57 -16.56
C ASN A 409 -14.83 11.20 -16.41
N PRO A 410 -14.70 12.55 -16.41
CA PRO A 410 -13.40 13.22 -16.37
C PRO A 410 -12.64 12.99 -15.05
N PHE A 411 -13.30 12.50 -14.01
CA PHE A 411 -12.69 12.13 -12.72
C PHE A 411 -12.24 10.66 -12.67
N SER A 412 -12.45 9.88 -13.73
CA SER A 412 -12.15 8.45 -13.74
C SER A 412 -10.64 8.16 -13.53
N PRO A 413 -10.26 7.18 -12.68
CA PRO A 413 -8.86 6.77 -12.52
C PRO A 413 -8.23 6.25 -13.81
N ASN A 414 -9.04 5.76 -14.76
CA ASN A 414 -8.55 5.29 -16.04
C ASN A 414 -8.24 6.41 -17.05
N GLY A 415 -8.65 7.66 -16.84
CA GLY A 415 -8.65 8.71 -17.88
C GLY A 415 -7.39 8.75 -18.78
N ILE A 416 -6.21 8.80 -18.16
CA ILE A 416 -4.90 8.88 -18.84
C ILE A 416 -4.49 7.59 -19.59
N ARG A 417 -5.09 6.46 -19.22
CA ARG A 417 -4.90 5.12 -19.84
C ARG A 417 -5.79 4.91 -21.06
N THR A 418 -6.79 5.76 -21.28
CA THR A 418 -7.78 5.61 -22.35
C THR A 418 -7.49 6.58 -23.50
N PHE A 419 -7.87 6.23 -24.72
CA PHE A 419 -7.76 7.15 -25.86
C PHE A 419 -8.68 8.39 -25.75
N GLY A 420 -9.59 8.45 -24.78
CA GLY A 420 -10.40 9.63 -24.49
C GLY A 420 -11.83 9.33 -24.06
N ALA A 421 -12.68 10.36 -24.09
CA ALA A 421 -14.10 10.27 -23.75
C ALA A 421 -15.01 9.94 -24.95
N ASP A 422 -14.58 10.24 -26.18
CA ASP A 422 -15.36 9.95 -27.38
C ASP A 422 -15.22 8.47 -27.78
N ARG A 423 -16.34 7.76 -27.97
CA ARG A 423 -16.31 6.31 -28.24
C ARG A 423 -15.87 5.97 -29.67
N ALA A 424 -16.11 6.85 -30.64
CA ALA A 424 -15.70 6.62 -32.03
C ALA A 424 -14.20 6.86 -32.21
N LEU A 425 -13.64 7.85 -31.52
CA LEU A 425 -12.20 8.02 -31.31
C LEU A 425 -11.60 6.76 -30.70
N VAL A 426 -12.07 6.36 -29.51
CA VAL A 426 -11.51 5.20 -28.79
C VAL A 426 -11.64 3.91 -29.61
N ALA A 427 -12.72 3.74 -30.39
CA ALA A 427 -12.90 2.60 -31.30
C ALA A 427 -11.87 2.54 -32.44
N LYS A 428 -11.56 3.65 -33.13
CA LYS A 428 -10.56 3.62 -34.21
C LYS A 428 -9.13 3.39 -33.70
N HIS A 429 -8.79 3.94 -32.54
CA HIS A 429 -7.49 3.70 -31.90
C HIS A 429 -7.37 2.28 -31.33
N ALA A 430 -8.45 1.73 -30.75
CA ALA A 430 -8.51 0.35 -30.28
C ALA A 430 -8.21 -0.66 -31.40
N ALA A 431 -8.85 -0.49 -32.57
CA ALA A 431 -8.60 -1.36 -33.74
C ALA A 431 -7.14 -1.28 -34.21
N ALA A 432 -6.60 -0.06 -34.37
CA ALA A 432 -5.22 0.16 -34.82
C ALA A 432 -4.17 -0.46 -33.88
N TRP A 433 -4.33 -0.30 -32.55
CA TRP A 433 -3.43 -0.91 -31.58
C TRP A 433 -3.54 -2.45 -31.59
N VAL A 434 -4.76 -2.98 -31.62
CA VAL A 434 -5.02 -4.43 -31.65
C VAL A 434 -4.42 -5.08 -32.89
N GLU A 435 -4.52 -4.46 -34.06
CA GLU A 435 -3.99 -5.01 -35.30
C GLU A 435 -2.45 -5.09 -35.28
N ASP A 436 -1.76 -4.02 -34.89
CA ASP A 436 -0.30 -3.92 -35.02
C ASP A 436 0.50 -4.52 -33.87
N LEU A 437 0.00 -4.48 -32.63
CA LEU A 437 0.57 -5.26 -31.51
C LEU A 437 0.56 -6.77 -31.86
N GLN A 438 -0.54 -7.20 -32.48
CA GLN A 438 -0.73 -8.58 -32.94
C GLN A 438 0.00 -8.90 -34.25
N ALA A 439 0.44 -7.89 -35.01
CA ALA A 439 1.32 -8.03 -36.17
C ALA A 439 2.82 -8.13 -35.78
N ALA A 440 3.23 -7.51 -34.67
CA ALA A 440 4.53 -7.79 -34.05
C ALA A 440 4.61 -9.22 -33.49
N GLY A 441 3.45 -9.84 -33.19
CA GLY A 441 3.33 -11.24 -32.79
C GLY A 441 3.09 -11.45 -31.29
N VAL A 442 2.46 -10.47 -30.63
CA VAL A 442 2.03 -10.56 -29.23
C VAL A 442 0.51 -10.54 -29.18
N SER A 443 -0.10 -11.41 -28.36
CA SER A 443 -1.56 -11.50 -28.24
C SER A 443 -2.09 -10.23 -27.54
N ALA A 444 -3.08 -9.54 -28.09
CA ALA A 444 -3.63 -8.30 -27.49
C ALA A 444 -4.83 -8.57 -26.56
N CYS A 445 -5.08 -7.65 -25.63
CA CYS A 445 -6.13 -7.73 -24.62
C CYS A 445 -6.87 -6.40 -24.44
N ALA A 446 -8.05 -6.28 -25.07
CA ALA A 446 -8.86 -5.08 -24.92
C ALA A 446 -9.52 -5.05 -23.52
N LYS A 447 -9.27 -3.99 -22.75
CA LYS A 447 -9.73 -3.84 -21.35
C LYS A 447 -10.37 -2.47 -21.08
N HIS A 448 -11.17 -2.27 -20.04
CA HIS A 448 -11.66 -3.24 -19.05
C HIS A 448 -13.17 -3.39 -19.24
N PHE A 449 -13.60 -4.53 -19.77
CA PHE A 449 -14.98 -4.79 -20.18
C PHE A 449 -15.95 -4.79 -18.97
N PRO A 450 -17.18 -4.27 -19.09
CA PRO A 450 -17.77 -3.57 -20.24
C PRO A 450 -17.52 -2.04 -20.26
N GLY A 451 -16.82 -1.48 -19.27
CA GLY A 451 -16.42 -0.07 -19.27
C GLY A 451 -16.16 0.53 -17.88
N HIS A 452 -14.90 0.64 -17.47
CA HIS A 452 -14.52 1.21 -16.18
C HIS A 452 -14.48 2.77 -16.19
N GLY A 453 -14.18 3.41 -17.33
CA GLY A 453 -14.10 4.86 -17.55
C GLY A 453 -15.36 5.70 -17.23
N LEU A 454 -16.43 5.05 -16.76
CA LEU A 454 -17.68 5.66 -16.32
C LEU A 454 -17.66 6.00 -14.82
N SER A 455 -16.90 5.26 -14.01
CA SER A 455 -16.82 5.46 -12.56
C SER A 455 -15.63 6.36 -12.18
N SER A 456 -15.80 7.13 -11.10
CA SER A 456 -14.73 7.87 -10.41
C SER A 456 -14.07 7.03 -9.30
N THR A 457 -14.66 5.90 -8.92
CA THR A 457 -14.08 4.94 -7.96
C THR A 457 -13.02 4.08 -8.65
N ASP A 458 -11.87 3.90 -7.99
CA ASP A 458 -10.82 2.97 -8.42
C ASP A 458 -11.10 1.55 -7.88
N ALA A 459 -11.15 0.56 -8.77
CA ALA A 459 -11.40 -0.85 -8.42
C ALA A 459 -10.36 -1.47 -7.46
N HIS A 460 -9.16 -0.90 -7.36
CA HIS A 460 -8.18 -1.29 -6.35
C HIS A 460 -8.57 -0.85 -4.93
N LEU A 461 -9.45 0.16 -4.80
CA LEU A 461 -9.83 0.76 -3.52
C LEU A 461 -11.22 0.31 -3.03
N GLY A 462 -12.11 -0.08 -3.95
CA GLY A 462 -13.42 -0.67 -3.68
C GLY A 462 -14.23 -0.87 -4.97
N THR A 463 -15.36 -1.58 -4.92
CA THR A 463 -16.17 -1.90 -6.11
C THR A 463 -16.73 -0.65 -6.79
N PRO A 464 -16.33 -0.34 -8.04
CA PRO A 464 -16.93 0.77 -8.78
C PRO A 464 -18.34 0.37 -9.21
N THR A 465 -19.36 1.12 -8.79
CA THR A 465 -20.74 0.92 -9.26
C THR A 465 -21.05 1.89 -10.39
N VAL A 466 -21.78 1.42 -11.40
CA VAL A 466 -22.24 2.18 -12.57
C VAL A 466 -23.74 1.89 -12.74
N ASP A 467 -24.55 2.95 -12.63
CA ASP A 467 -26.00 2.86 -12.72
C ASP A 467 -26.45 3.21 -14.16
N LEU A 468 -26.30 2.25 -15.06
CA LEU A 468 -26.78 2.30 -16.44
C LEU A 468 -27.67 1.08 -16.73
N SER A 469 -28.71 1.27 -17.53
CA SER A 469 -29.47 0.14 -18.06
C SER A 469 -28.65 -0.65 -19.09
N ARG A 470 -29.02 -1.92 -19.30
CA ARG A 470 -28.41 -2.75 -20.37
C ARG A 470 -28.50 -2.05 -21.74
N GLN A 471 -29.62 -1.40 -22.04
CA GLN A 471 -29.84 -0.77 -23.33
C GLN A 471 -28.89 0.42 -23.54
N GLU A 472 -28.71 1.28 -22.54
CA GLU A 472 -27.75 2.39 -22.62
C GLU A 472 -26.31 1.88 -22.73
N LEU A 473 -25.94 0.83 -21.99
CA LEU A 473 -24.62 0.20 -22.11
C LEU A 473 -24.37 -0.28 -23.55
N VAL A 474 -25.31 -1.06 -24.09
CA VAL A 474 -25.28 -1.65 -25.44
C VAL A 474 -25.25 -0.58 -26.53
N ASP A 475 -26.15 0.41 -26.49
CA ASP A 475 -26.32 1.37 -27.58
C ASP A 475 -25.25 2.46 -27.60
N HIS A 476 -24.49 2.65 -26.51
CA HIS A 476 -23.66 3.85 -26.34
C HIS A 476 -22.22 3.61 -25.87
N TYR A 477 -21.89 2.49 -25.20
CA TYR A 477 -20.59 2.32 -24.55
C TYR A 477 -19.75 1.13 -25.02
N LEU A 478 -20.36 0.15 -25.72
CA LEU A 478 -19.64 -1.05 -26.17
C LEU A 478 -18.93 -0.91 -27.53
N ASP A 479 -19.06 0.22 -28.23
CA ASP A 479 -18.47 0.41 -29.56
C ASP A 479 -16.93 0.22 -29.62
N PRO A 480 -16.12 0.63 -28.63
CA PRO A 480 -14.70 0.30 -28.60
C PRO A 480 -14.41 -1.20 -28.50
N PHE A 481 -15.23 -1.94 -27.75
CA PHE A 481 -15.12 -3.39 -27.66
C PHE A 481 -15.60 -4.07 -28.95
N ARG A 482 -16.67 -3.58 -29.59
CA ARG A 482 -17.09 -4.03 -30.93
C ARG A 482 -15.98 -3.83 -31.96
N ALA A 483 -15.29 -2.69 -31.93
CA ALA A 483 -14.15 -2.41 -32.80
C ALA A 483 -12.95 -3.34 -32.53
N ALA A 484 -12.60 -3.57 -31.27
CA ALA A 484 -11.54 -4.53 -30.91
C ALA A 484 -11.88 -5.97 -31.34
N VAL A 485 -13.14 -6.41 -31.19
CA VAL A 485 -13.60 -7.73 -31.68
C VAL A 485 -13.57 -7.79 -33.21
N ALA A 486 -13.99 -6.73 -33.91
CA ALA A 486 -13.93 -6.66 -35.38
C ALA A 486 -12.50 -6.64 -35.93
N ALA A 487 -11.56 -6.02 -35.20
CA ALA A 487 -10.12 -6.04 -35.45
C ALA A 487 -9.45 -7.40 -35.12
N GLY A 488 -10.21 -8.36 -34.57
CA GLY A 488 -9.70 -9.68 -34.23
C GLY A 488 -8.78 -9.69 -33.01
N VAL A 489 -9.16 -9.00 -31.93
CA VAL A 489 -8.44 -9.10 -30.64
C VAL A 489 -8.45 -10.53 -30.10
N ASP A 490 -7.29 -11.05 -29.73
CA ASP A 490 -7.15 -12.42 -29.20
C ASP A 490 -7.81 -12.60 -27.83
N SER A 491 -7.87 -11.53 -27.02
CA SER A 491 -8.41 -11.58 -25.66
C SER A 491 -9.10 -10.29 -25.19
N ILE A 492 -9.94 -10.41 -24.15
CA ILE A 492 -10.62 -9.29 -23.47
C ILE A 492 -10.51 -9.47 -21.95
N MET A 493 -10.17 -8.40 -21.22
CA MET A 493 -10.17 -8.40 -19.75
C MET A 493 -11.47 -7.83 -19.20
N VAL A 494 -12.09 -8.52 -18.24
CA VAL A 494 -13.33 -8.08 -17.57
C VAL A 494 -13.06 -7.37 -16.23
N SER A 495 -13.53 -6.12 -16.13
CA SER A 495 -13.41 -5.27 -14.95
C SER A 495 -14.23 -5.75 -13.75
N HIS A 496 -13.86 -5.31 -12.55
CA HIS A 496 -14.66 -5.50 -11.32
C HIS A 496 -15.80 -4.47 -11.16
N VAL A 497 -16.32 -3.89 -12.25
CA VAL A 497 -17.44 -2.92 -12.19
C VAL A 497 -18.75 -3.65 -11.83
N HIS A 498 -19.55 -3.05 -10.96
CA HIS A 498 -20.90 -3.50 -10.64
C HIS A 498 -21.92 -2.67 -11.44
N LEU A 499 -22.69 -3.34 -12.31
CA LEU A 499 -23.73 -2.73 -13.13
C LEU A 499 -25.09 -2.97 -12.48
N SER A 500 -25.54 -2.02 -11.65
CA SER A 500 -26.67 -2.17 -10.72
C SER A 500 -28.05 -2.42 -11.35
N GLN A 501 -28.17 -2.33 -12.68
CA GLN A 501 -29.39 -2.64 -13.44
C GLN A 501 -29.27 -3.90 -14.31
N LEU A 502 -28.14 -4.62 -14.24
CA LEU A 502 -27.86 -5.81 -15.07
C LEU A 502 -27.65 -7.07 -14.24
N ASP A 503 -26.96 -6.99 -13.09
CA ASP A 503 -26.71 -8.12 -12.19
C ASP A 503 -26.38 -7.61 -10.77
N ASP A 504 -26.65 -8.41 -9.74
CA ASP A 504 -26.38 -8.08 -8.32
C ASP A 504 -24.89 -8.22 -7.94
N VAL A 505 -24.00 -8.45 -8.92
CA VAL A 505 -22.59 -8.82 -8.72
C VAL A 505 -21.65 -8.10 -9.70
N PRO A 506 -20.35 -7.95 -9.37
CA PRO A 506 -19.36 -7.41 -10.30
C PRO A 506 -19.28 -8.20 -11.62
N ALA A 507 -19.03 -7.50 -12.73
CA ALA A 507 -18.96 -8.04 -14.09
C ALA A 507 -18.05 -9.27 -14.22
N THR A 508 -16.92 -9.31 -13.50
CA THR A 508 -15.97 -10.45 -13.43
C THR A 508 -16.59 -11.79 -13.01
N ILE A 509 -17.74 -11.76 -12.34
CA ILE A 509 -18.45 -12.96 -11.84
C ILE A 509 -19.94 -12.98 -12.25
N SER A 510 -20.35 -12.10 -13.17
CA SER A 510 -21.71 -12.01 -13.70
C SER A 510 -21.87 -12.84 -14.98
N PRO A 511 -22.72 -13.88 -15.00
CA PRO A 511 -23.04 -14.59 -16.25
C PRO A 511 -23.77 -13.71 -17.26
N ALA A 512 -24.54 -12.71 -16.79
CA ALA A 512 -25.24 -11.75 -17.65
C ALA A 512 -24.25 -10.88 -18.46
N VAL A 513 -23.13 -10.47 -17.84
CA VAL A 513 -22.06 -9.74 -18.54
C VAL A 513 -21.16 -10.70 -19.32
N LEU A 514 -20.66 -11.77 -18.70
CA LEU A 514 -19.62 -12.61 -19.29
C LEU A 514 -20.11 -13.56 -20.37
N THR A 515 -21.30 -14.14 -20.22
CA THR A 515 -21.91 -14.99 -21.25
C THR A 515 -22.88 -14.17 -22.10
N GLY A 516 -23.91 -13.58 -21.50
CA GLY A 516 -24.97 -12.88 -22.24
C GLY A 516 -24.47 -11.70 -23.08
N LEU A 517 -23.76 -10.76 -22.47
CA LEU A 517 -23.28 -9.56 -23.18
C LEU A 517 -22.06 -9.86 -24.06
N LEU A 518 -21.04 -10.56 -23.54
CA LEU A 518 -19.77 -10.73 -24.26
C LEU A 518 -19.75 -11.90 -25.26
N ARG A 519 -20.25 -13.10 -24.89
CA ARG A 519 -20.27 -14.26 -25.81
C ARG A 519 -21.44 -14.20 -26.77
N GLU A 520 -22.65 -14.01 -26.26
CA GLU A 520 -23.88 -14.16 -27.06
C GLU A 520 -24.19 -12.90 -27.88
N GLU A 521 -24.12 -11.71 -27.28
CA GLU A 521 -24.48 -10.44 -27.96
C GLU A 521 -23.33 -9.82 -28.76
N LEU A 522 -22.11 -9.81 -28.21
CA LEU A 522 -20.90 -9.33 -28.93
C LEU A 522 -20.20 -10.40 -29.77
N GLY A 523 -20.56 -11.68 -29.64
CA GLY A 523 -20.04 -12.78 -30.47
C GLY A 523 -18.59 -13.21 -30.20
N PHE A 524 -18.04 -12.92 -29.02
CA PHE A 524 -16.59 -13.07 -28.77
C PHE A 524 -16.15 -14.50 -28.38
N ASP A 525 -15.44 -15.21 -29.28
CA ASP A 525 -14.79 -16.52 -29.00
C ASP A 525 -13.29 -16.45 -28.62
N GLY A 526 -12.75 -15.24 -28.42
CA GLY A 526 -11.39 -15.07 -27.89
C GLY A 526 -11.29 -15.42 -26.39
N VAL A 527 -10.09 -15.28 -25.83
CA VAL A 527 -9.85 -15.56 -24.40
C VAL A 527 -10.42 -14.45 -23.53
N VAL A 528 -11.23 -14.78 -22.53
CA VAL A 528 -11.67 -13.81 -21.52
C VAL A 528 -10.85 -13.98 -20.25
N ILE A 529 -10.14 -12.94 -19.82
CA ILE A 529 -9.34 -12.92 -18.58
C ILE A 529 -10.00 -12.02 -17.53
N THR A 530 -9.90 -12.40 -16.25
CA THR A 530 -10.31 -11.50 -15.15
C THR A 530 -9.30 -10.36 -14.97
N ASP A 531 -9.78 -9.21 -14.53
CA ASP A 531 -8.93 -8.28 -13.76
C ASP A 531 -8.44 -8.97 -12.45
N ALA A 532 -7.46 -8.39 -11.77
CA ALA A 532 -6.71 -9.08 -10.70
C ALA A 532 -7.56 -9.44 -9.46
N LEU A 533 -7.81 -10.73 -9.24
CA LEU A 533 -8.77 -11.24 -8.23
C LEU A 533 -8.46 -10.90 -6.76
N GLU A 534 -7.30 -10.34 -6.45
CA GLU A 534 -6.98 -9.76 -5.13
C GLU A 534 -7.51 -8.34 -4.92
N MET A 535 -7.94 -7.66 -5.98
CA MET A 535 -8.41 -6.26 -5.92
C MET A 535 -9.70 -6.14 -5.11
N ARG A 536 -9.80 -5.05 -4.33
CA ARG A 536 -10.94 -4.77 -3.44
C ARG A 536 -12.29 -4.82 -4.16
N GLY A 537 -12.35 -4.39 -5.42
CA GLY A 537 -13.57 -4.42 -6.23
C GLY A 537 -14.24 -5.80 -6.36
N ILE A 538 -13.48 -6.89 -6.20
CA ILE A 538 -14.00 -8.27 -6.12
C ILE A 538 -13.78 -8.89 -4.73
N ALA A 539 -12.66 -8.59 -4.05
CA ALA A 539 -12.30 -9.16 -2.75
C ALA A 539 -13.22 -8.70 -1.59
N ASP A 540 -13.88 -7.54 -1.72
CA ASP A 540 -14.93 -7.11 -0.78
C ASP A 540 -16.26 -7.90 -1.00
N VAL A 541 -16.38 -8.70 -2.07
CA VAL A 541 -17.60 -9.46 -2.47
C VAL A 541 -17.42 -10.99 -2.39
N ALA A 542 -16.24 -11.51 -2.73
CA ALA A 542 -15.94 -12.94 -2.76
C ALA A 542 -14.46 -13.20 -2.42
N SER A 543 -14.17 -14.33 -1.76
CA SER A 543 -12.77 -14.74 -1.51
C SER A 543 -12.09 -15.18 -2.83
N LEU A 544 -10.77 -15.01 -2.97
CA LEU A 544 -10.06 -15.34 -4.23
C LEU A 544 -10.37 -16.75 -4.79
N PRO A 545 -10.41 -17.84 -4.01
CA PRO A 545 -10.78 -19.17 -4.53
C PRO A 545 -12.27 -19.30 -4.92
N GLU A 546 -13.14 -18.51 -4.31
CA GLU A 546 -14.56 -18.45 -4.65
C GLU A 546 -14.79 -17.61 -5.92
N ALA A 547 -14.14 -16.45 -6.01
CA ALA A 547 -14.13 -15.60 -7.20
C ALA A 547 -13.58 -16.35 -8.42
N ALA A 548 -12.52 -17.15 -8.24
CA ALA A 548 -11.99 -18.05 -9.27
C ALA A 548 -13.06 -19.01 -9.82
N VAL A 549 -13.79 -19.72 -8.95
CA VAL A 549 -14.87 -20.63 -9.37
C VAL A 549 -16.00 -19.86 -10.06
N ARG A 550 -16.43 -18.73 -9.51
CA ARG A 550 -17.55 -17.92 -10.02
C ARG A 550 -17.22 -17.28 -11.38
N ALA A 551 -15.99 -16.81 -11.60
CA ALA A 551 -15.55 -16.23 -12.87
C ALA A 551 -15.49 -17.27 -13.99
N ILE A 552 -14.90 -18.45 -13.73
CA ILE A 552 -14.88 -19.55 -14.72
C ILE A 552 -16.31 -20.00 -15.06
N ALA A 553 -17.19 -20.11 -14.06
CA ALA A 553 -18.59 -20.48 -14.26
C ALA A 553 -19.40 -19.42 -15.04
N ALA A 554 -19.07 -18.13 -14.88
CA ALA A 554 -19.74 -17.02 -15.57
C ALA A 554 -19.29 -16.83 -17.02
N GLY A 555 -18.06 -17.23 -17.39
CA GLY A 555 -17.58 -17.24 -18.78
C GLY A 555 -16.11 -16.83 -19.00
N ALA A 556 -15.36 -16.49 -17.95
CA ALA A 556 -13.92 -16.20 -18.04
C ALA A 556 -13.12 -17.49 -18.29
N ASP A 557 -12.14 -17.47 -19.20
CA ASP A 557 -11.24 -18.59 -19.50
C ASP A 557 -9.93 -18.54 -18.69
N ALA A 558 -9.53 -17.35 -18.22
CA ALA A 558 -8.28 -17.11 -17.51
C ALA A 558 -8.50 -16.25 -16.26
N LEU A 559 -7.73 -16.52 -15.22
CA LEU A 559 -7.83 -15.87 -13.92
C LEU A 559 -6.51 -15.18 -13.58
N CYS A 560 -6.46 -13.85 -13.74
CA CYS A 560 -5.39 -13.04 -13.15
C CYS A 560 -5.57 -13.07 -11.62
N LEU A 561 -4.67 -13.74 -10.90
CA LEU A 561 -4.80 -13.82 -9.43
C LEU A 561 -4.33 -12.54 -8.74
N GLY A 562 -3.53 -11.73 -9.43
CA GLY A 562 -3.00 -10.47 -8.95
C GLY A 562 -1.52 -10.50 -8.59
N ALA A 563 -1.02 -9.38 -8.07
CA ALA A 563 0.38 -9.14 -7.83
C ALA A 563 0.90 -9.84 -6.55
N TRP A 564 0.05 -10.07 -5.56
CA TRP A 564 0.39 -10.61 -4.24
C TRP A 564 -0.07 -12.05 -4.01
N ALA A 565 -0.91 -12.59 -4.90
CA ALA A 565 -1.24 -14.01 -4.96
C ALA A 565 -0.06 -14.85 -5.50
N PHE A 566 0.39 -15.86 -4.73
CA PHE A 566 1.52 -16.72 -5.05
C PHE A 566 1.14 -18.22 -4.89
N GLY A 567 2.13 -19.09 -4.63
CA GLY A 567 1.94 -20.54 -4.58
C GLY A 567 0.76 -21.01 -3.74
N ASP A 568 0.64 -20.59 -2.47
CA ASP A 568 -0.44 -21.05 -1.58
C ASP A 568 -1.83 -20.60 -2.08
N ASP A 569 -1.92 -19.46 -2.78
CA ASP A 569 -3.15 -18.94 -3.39
C ASP A 569 -3.52 -19.67 -4.69
N VAL A 570 -2.51 -20.02 -5.51
CA VAL A 570 -2.64 -20.90 -6.68
C VAL A 570 -3.15 -22.28 -6.25
N ASP A 571 -2.57 -22.84 -5.20
CA ASP A 571 -2.98 -24.11 -4.60
C ASP A 571 -4.44 -24.06 -4.13
N ALA A 572 -4.84 -22.97 -3.48
CA ALA A 572 -6.21 -22.77 -3.01
C ALA A 572 -7.22 -22.59 -4.17
N ALA A 573 -6.88 -21.79 -5.18
CA ALA A 573 -7.73 -21.56 -6.36
C ALA A 573 -7.89 -22.85 -7.18
N ALA A 574 -6.81 -23.58 -7.44
CA ALA A 574 -6.86 -24.88 -8.13
C ALA A 574 -7.70 -25.89 -7.35
N ALA A 575 -7.52 -25.98 -6.02
CA ALA A 575 -8.32 -26.88 -5.18
C ALA A 575 -9.81 -26.52 -5.17
N ALA A 576 -10.17 -25.23 -5.18
CA ALA A 576 -11.55 -24.78 -5.27
C ALA A 576 -12.20 -25.13 -6.63
N LEU A 577 -11.48 -24.93 -7.74
CA LEU A 577 -11.93 -25.34 -9.08
C LEU A 577 -12.12 -26.85 -9.19
N VAL A 578 -11.19 -27.66 -8.68
CA VAL A 578 -11.32 -29.13 -8.64
C VAL A 578 -12.54 -29.54 -7.80
N ALA A 579 -12.72 -28.95 -6.61
CA ALA A 579 -13.84 -29.26 -5.73
C ALA A 579 -15.20 -28.85 -6.32
N ALA A 580 -15.26 -27.73 -7.04
CA ALA A 580 -16.46 -27.28 -7.75
C ALA A 580 -16.86 -28.24 -8.89
N VAL A 581 -15.89 -28.90 -9.54
CA VAL A 581 -16.17 -29.97 -10.52
C VAL A 581 -16.56 -31.27 -9.83
N GLU A 582 -15.85 -31.70 -8.77
CA GLU A 582 -16.21 -32.93 -8.03
C GLU A 582 -17.60 -32.85 -7.35
N ASN A 583 -18.06 -31.65 -6.98
CA ASN A 583 -19.39 -31.44 -6.38
C ASN A 583 -20.50 -31.07 -7.40
N GLY A 584 -20.16 -30.85 -8.66
CA GLY A 584 -21.11 -30.54 -9.74
C GLY A 584 -21.57 -29.07 -9.84
N THR A 585 -20.93 -28.14 -9.12
CA THR A 585 -21.17 -26.69 -9.23
C THR A 585 -20.58 -26.11 -10.53
N LEU A 586 -19.49 -26.70 -11.03
CA LEU A 586 -18.83 -26.32 -12.28
C LEU A 586 -18.75 -27.56 -13.21
N PRO A 587 -19.20 -27.50 -14.46
CA PRO A 587 -19.00 -28.61 -15.40
C PRO A 587 -17.52 -28.70 -15.84
N GLU A 588 -16.94 -29.91 -15.85
CA GLU A 588 -15.54 -30.13 -16.30
C GLU A 588 -15.27 -29.54 -17.70
N GLU A 589 -16.25 -29.60 -18.58
CA GLU A 589 -16.14 -29.10 -19.96
C GLU A 589 -15.84 -27.60 -20.02
N ARG A 590 -16.30 -26.81 -19.05
CA ARG A 590 -16.00 -25.35 -19.01
C ARG A 590 -14.50 -25.09 -18.81
N LEU A 591 -13.80 -25.93 -18.03
CA LEU A 591 -12.35 -25.86 -17.91
C LEU A 591 -11.65 -26.38 -19.18
N ARG A 592 -12.21 -27.38 -19.87
CA ARG A 592 -11.68 -27.89 -21.15
C ARG A 592 -11.75 -26.84 -22.25
N GLU A 593 -12.91 -26.19 -22.38
CA GLU A 593 -13.17 -25.07 -23.28
C GLU A 593 -12.21 -23.89 -23.01
N ALA A 594 -12.07 -23.48 -21.75
CA ALA A 594 -11.14 -22.43 -21.33
C ALA A 594 -9.67 -22.76 -21.69
N ASN A 595 -9.21 -23.98 -21.37
CA ASN A 595 -7.88 -24.46 -21.75
C ASN A 595 -7.70 -24.50 -23.28
N ALA A 596 -8.75 -24.84 -24.05
CA ALA A 596 -8.71 -24.90 -25.50
C ALA A 596 -8.69 -23.52 -26.18
N ARG A 597 -9.27 -22.48 -25.56
CA ARG A 597 -9.05 -21.09 -26.00
C ARG A 597 -7.65 -20.60 -25.67
N LEU A 598 -7.17 -20.85 -24.44
CA LEU A 598 -5.82 -20.46 -24.01
C LEU A 598 -4.71 -21.09 -24.86
N ALA A 599 -4.89 -22.32 -25.33
CA ALA A 599 -3.96 -22.98 -26.26
C ALA A 599 -3.81 -22.28 -27.63
N LYS A 600 -4.70 -21.33 -27.98
CA LYS A 600 -4.57 -20.48 -29.18
C LYS A 600 -3.55 -19.35 -28.98
N LEU A 601 -3.40 -18.83 -27.76
CA LEU A 601 -2.53 -17.68 -27.46
C LEU A 601 -1.04 -18.04 -27.52
N GLY A 602 -0.19 -17.05 -27.75
CA GLY A 602 1.27 -17.22 -27.86
C GLY A 602 1.77 -17.96 -29.11
N THR A 603 0.86 -18.39 -29.99
CA THR A 603 1.19 -19.11 -31.23
C THR A 603 1.45 -18.19 -32.45
N ARG A 604 1.35 -16.87 -32.28
CA ARG A 604 1.53 -15.89 -33.36
C ARG A 604 2.99 -15.89 -33.86
N PRO A 605 3.25 -15.73 -35.18
CA PRO A 605 4.59 -15.50 -35.69
C PRO A 605 5.18 -14.21 -35.10
N ARG A 606 6.31 -14.32 -34.41
CA ARG A 606 7.00 -13.20 -33.75
C ARG A 606 7.92 -12.46 -34.72
N ALA A 607 7.85 -11.14 -34.74
CA ALA A 607 8.67 -10.24 -35.57
C ALA A 607 10.14 -10.15 -35.07
N THR A 608 10.85 -11.27 -35.08
CA THR A 608 12.22 -11.37 -34.57
C THR A 608 13.25 -10.79 -35.54
N GLY A 609 14.23 -10.04 -35.00
CA GLY A 609 15.31 -9.43 -35.80
C GLY A 609 14.90 -8.17 -36.58
N VAL A 610 13.70 -7.64 -36.36
CA VAL A 610 13.28 -6.32 -36.85
C VAL A 610 13.94 -5.25 -35.97
N PRO A 611 14.65 -4.25 -36.54
CA PRO A 611 15.20 -3.14 -35.75
C PRO A 611 14.11 -2.26 -35.13
N HIS A 612 14.32 -1.83 -33.90
CA HIS A 612 13.54 -0.76 -33.28
C HIS A 612 13.80 0.60 -33.96
N ASP A 613 12.76 1.43 -34.02
CA ASP A 613 12.91 2.88 -34.23
C ASP A 613 12.57 3.60 -32.92
N ASP A 614 13.59 3.76 -32.08
CA ASP A 614 13.48 4.45 -30.78
C ASP A 614 12.99 5.90 -30.92
N THR A 615 13.09 6.50 -32.10
CA THR A 615 12.66 7.89 -32.33
C THR A 615 11.15 8.03 -32.55
N VAL A 616 10.40 6.93 -32.75
CA VAL A 616 8.92 6.93 -32.82
C VAL A 616 8.33 7.66 -31.61
N GLY A 617 8.67 7.21 -30.40
CA GLY A 617 8.11 7.77 -29.18
C GLY A 617 8.39 9.27 -29.02
N GLU A 618 9.59 9.71 -29.39
CA GLU A 618 9.95 11.13 -29.36
C GLU A 618 9.19 11.96 -30.39
N ARG A 619 9.00 11.45 -31.63
CA ARG A 619 8.20 12.12 -32.67
C ARG A 619 6.77 12.34 -32.18
N LEU A 620 6.14 11.26 -31.69
CA LEU A 620 4.76 11.28 -31.21
C LEU A 620 4.60 12.19 -29.97
N ALA A 621 5.56 12.19 -29.04
CA ALA A 621 5.56 13.08 -27.89
C ALA A 621 5.76 14.57 -28.25
N ARG A 622 6.56 14.89 -29.27
CA ARG A 622 6.77 16.27 -29.75
C ARG A 622 5.60 16.80 -30.58
N ASP A 623 4.89 15.93 -31.29
CA ASP A 623 3.71 16.30 -32.10
C ASP A 623 2.45 16.53 -31.27
N VAL A 624 2.25 15.80 -30.16
CA VAL A 624 1.07 15.99 -29.27
C VAL A 624 1.19 17.22 -28.35
N LEU A 625 2.40 17.78 -28.23
CA LEU A 625 2.75 18.76 -27.21
C LEU A 625 2.06 20.12 -27.42
N GLU A 626 1.08 20.44 -26.58
CA GLU A 626 0.47 21.76 -26.47
C GLU A 626 1.35 22.68 -25.59
N VAL A 627 1.50 23.93 -26.02
CA VAL A 627 2.30 24.97 -25.33
C VAL A 627 1.57 26.31 -25.41
N SER A 628 1.61 27.10 -24.33
CA SER A 628 1.06 28.45 -24.27
C SER A 628 1.91 29.37 -23.41
N GLY A 629 1.83 30.69 -23.64
CA GLY A 629 2.67 31.69 -22.98
C GLY A 629 4.16 31.53 -23.27
N ASP A 630 4.99 31.85 -22.28
CA ASP A 630 6.46 31.69 -22.32
C ASP A 630 6.93 30.67 -21.26
N PRO A 631 7.00 29.37 -21.62
CA PRO A 631 7.50 28.33 -20.71
C PRO A 631 9.04 28.30 -20.62
N VAL A 632 9.76 29.08 -21.44
CA VAL A 632 11.20 28.87 -21.64
C VAL A 632 11.99 29.32 -20.42
N LEU A 633 12.85 28.45 -19.90
CA LEU A 633 13.69 28.72 -18.73
C LEU A 633 14.72 29.82 -19.06
N LYS A 634 14.77 30.84 -18.21
CA LYS A 634 15.71 31.98 -18.32
C LYS A 634 17.11 31.60 -17.82
N GLY A 635 17.17 30.74 -16.81
CA GLY A 635 18.39 30.39 -16.08
C GLY A 635 18.94 29.00 -16.37
N ARG A 636 20.12 28.71 -15.80
CA ARG A 636 20.69 27.35 -15.73
C ARG A 636 20.37 26.62 -14.41
N ARG A 637 19.45 27.16 -13.61
CA ARG A 637 18.92 26.53 -12.39
C ARG A 637 17.40 26.69 -12.37
N ALA A 638 16.70 25.64 -11.94
CA ALA A 638 15.26 25.65 -11.74
C ALA A 638 14.87 24.93 -10.43
N LEU A 639 13.80 25.40 -9.78
CA LEU A 639 13.08 24.65 -8.75
C LEU A 639 11.91 23.92 -9.41
N VAL A 640 11.87 22.59 -9.33
CA VAL A 640 10.70 21.81 -9.76
C VAL A 640 9.85 21.46 -8.54
N VAL A 641 8.61 21.96 -8.51
CA VAL A 641 7.60 21.62 -7.50
C VAL A 641 6.63 20.60 -8.11
N ARG A 642 6.78 19.32 -7.73
CA ARG A 642 5.99 18.21 -8.26
C ARG A 642 4.83 17.88 -7.31
N LEU A 643 3.60 18.13 -7.76
CA LEU A 643 2.38 17.82 -7.01
C LEU A 643 2.00 16.36 -7.29
N ASP A 644 2.55 15.44 -6.48
CA ASP A 644 2.36 14.00 -6.62
C ASP A 644 0.90 13.59 -6.34
N PRO A 645 0.17 13.09 -7.35
CA PRO A 645 -1.14 12.50 -7.12
C PRO A 645 -1.00 11.19 -6.32
N THR A 646 -2.03 10.79 -5.58
CA THR A 646 -2.06 9.45 -4.99
C THR A 646 -2.12 8.40 -6.11
N HIS A 647 -1.01 7.69 -6.32
CA HIS A 647 -0.83 6.70 -7.37
C HIS A 647 -1.94 5.63 -7.35
N SER A 648 -2.52 5.34 -8.51
CA SER A 648 -3.33 4.12 -8.69
C SER A 648 -2.39 2.91 -8.82
N PRO A 649 -2.66 1.76 -8.16
CA PRO A 649 -1.75 0.62 -8.21
C PRO A 649 -1.47 0.06 -9.62
N ALA A 650 -2.36 0.29 -10.60
CA ALA A 650 -2.11 -0.06 -12.01
C ALA A 650 -0.94 0.71 -12.63
N GLN A 651 -0.71 1.96 -12.22
CA GLN A 651 0.48 2.76 -12.62
C GLN A 651 1.74 2.33 -11.85
N GLY A 652 1.56 1.69 -10.70
CA GLY A 652 2.64 1.18 -9.88
C GLY A 652 3.62 2.26 -9.44
N GLY A 653 4.91 1.97 -9.60
CA GLY A 653 6.01 2.87 -9.28
C GLY A 653 6.70 3.48 -10.50
N ALA A 654 6.02 3.58 -11.65
CA ALA A 654 6.59 4.12 -12.88
C ALA A 654 7.12 5.55 -12.69
N SER A 655 8.36 5.76 -13.12
CA SER A 655 9.07 7.04 -12.97
C SER A 655 8.45 8.12 -13.86
N TRP A 656 8.18 9.30 -13.29
CA TRP A 656 7.60 10.42 -14.05
C TRP A 656 8.13 11.77 -13.57
N GLY A 657 8.20 12.73 -14.49
CA GLY A 657 8.59 14.11 -14.23
C GLY A 657 9.77 14.60 -15.06
N VAL A 658 10.00 15.92 -15.02
CA VAL A 658 11.02 16.61 -15.84
C VAL A 658 12.38 16.70 -15.14
N GLU A 659 12.47 16.37 -13.84
CA GLU A 659 13.68 16.57 -13.04
C GLU A 659 14.89 15.73 -13.49
N ALA A 660 14.66 14.60 -14.14
CA ALA A 660 15.72 13.78 -14.73
C ALA A 660 16.21 14.34 -16.09
N PRO A 661 15.36 14.56 -17.10
CA PRO A 661 15.79 15.14 -18.38
C PRO A 661 16.34 16.57 -18.26
N LEU A 662 15.83 17.42 -17.36
CA LEU A 662 16.41 18.75 -17.10
C LEU A 662 17.86 18.66 -16.60
N ARG A 663 18.16 17.73 -15.69
CA ARG A 663 19.54 17.49 -15.22
C ARG A 663 20.42 16.91 -16.31
N ALA A 664 19.89 16.05 -17.18
CA ALA A 664 20.62 15.53 -18.35
C ALA A 664 20.97 16.64 -19.35
N ALA A 665 20.08 17.63 -19.55
CA ALA A 665 20.35 18.84 -20.33
C ALA A 665 21.30 19.84 -19.65
N GLY A 666 21.75 19.56 -18.42
CA GLY A 666 22.68 20.41 -17.67
C GLY A 666 22.02 21.65 -17.03
N ILE A 667 20.74 21.56 -16.67
CA ILE A 667 20.10 22.47 -15.72
C ILE A 667 20.35 21.94 -14.30
N ASP A 668 20.71 22.83 -13.38
CA ASP A 668 20.79 22.52 -11.95
C ASP A 668 19.37 22.50 -11.37
N VAL A 669 18.91 21.35 -10.86
CA VAL A 669 17.50 21.17 -10.46
C VAL A 669 17.40 20.85 -8.99
N GLU A 670 16.92 21.82 -8.22
CA GLU A 670 16.33 21.60 -6.90
C GLU A 670 14.88 21.09 -7.10
N ALA A 671 14.43 20.16 -6.25
CA ALA A 671 13.16 19.47 -6.46
C ALA A 671 12.40 19.28 -5.14
N LEU A 672 11.12 19.64 -5.15
CA LEU A 672 10.19 19.48 -4.04
C LEU A 672 9.01 18.62 -4.50
N ALA A 673 8.93 17.38 -3.99
CA ALA A 673 7.80 16.49 -4.22
C ALA A 673 6.80 16.60 -3.07
N VAL A 674 5.51 16.76 -3.38
CA VAL A 674 4.45 16.98 -2.38
C VAL A 674 3.23 16.14 -2.72
N ALA A 675 2.81 15.27 -1.79
CA ALA A 675 1.64 14.41 -1.94
C ALA A 675 0.43 14.94 -1.14
N GLY A 676 -0.78 14.49 -1.48
CA GLY A 676 -2.04 14.98 -0.88
C GLY A 676 -2.27 14.67 0.61
N ASP A 677 -1.44 13.81 1.21
CA ASP A 677 -1.42 13.55 2.66
C ASP A 677 -0.33 14.36 3.40
N THR A 678 0.43 15.20 2.69
CA THR A 678 1.44 16.09 3.28
C THR A 678 0.79 17.14 4.17
N TYR A 679 1.09 17.10 5.46
CA TYR A 679 0.62 18.11 6.42
C TYR A 679 1.08 19.52 6.00
N ASN A 680 0.11 20.42 5.79
CA ASN A 680 0.33 21.79 5.31
C ASN A 680 1.12 21.87 3.99
N ALA A 681 0.72 21.08 2.98
CA ALA A 681 1.28 21.11 1.63
C ALA A 681 1.42 22.54 1.05
N GLU A 682 0.35 23.34 1.12
CA GLU A 682 0.33 24.75 0.69
C GLU A 682 1.43 25.58 1.38
N GLY A 683 1.43 25.61 2.72
CA GLY A 683 2.41 26.39 3.49
C GLY A 683 3.85 25.90 3.34
N MET A 684 4.08 24.62 3.05
CA MET A 684 5.41 24.09 2.74
C MET A 684 5.88 24.57 1.36
N ILE A 685 5.07 24.42 0.32
CA ILE A 685 5.41 24.85 -1.04
C ILE A 685 5.67 26.37 -1.08
N LYS A 686 4.77 27.14 -0.46
CA LYS A 686 4.86 28.60 -0.29
C LYS A 686 6.13 29.05 0.44
N ALA A 687 6.62 28.26 1.41
CA ALA A 687 7.87 28.53 2.10
C ALA A 687 9.10 28.22 1.21
N GLU A 688 9.16 27.05 0.58
CA GLU A 688 10.34 26.65 -0.22
C GLU A 688 10.44 27.45 -1.55
N VAL A 689 9.32 27.74 -2.22
CA VAL A 689 9.29 28.65 -3.41
C VAL A 689 9.70 30.07 -3.01
N GLY A 690 9.22 30.56 -1.87
CA GLY A 690 9.65 31.85 -1.32
C GLY A 690 11.15 31.90 -1.04
N LEU A 691 11.69 30.91 -0.32
CA LEU A 691 13.12 30.81 -0.01
C LEU A 691 14.00 30.71 -1.26
N TYR A 692 13.56 29.97 -2.29
CA TYR A 692 14.28 29.86 -3.56
C TYR A 692 14.32 31.18 -4.33
N LEU A 693 13.20 31.91 -4.39
CA LEU A 693 13.12 33.23 -5.02
C LEU A 693 13.83 34.33 -4.20
N ASP A 694 13.93 34.19 -2.87
CA ASP A 694 14.75 35.04 -2.01
C ASP A 694 16.27 34.75 -2.17
N GLU A 695 16.68 33.48 -2.37
CA GLU A 695 18.09 33.08 -2.56
C GLU A 695 18.61 33.37 -3.98
N PHE A 696 17.75 33.28 -5.01
CA PHE A 696 18.15 33.43 -6.44
C PHE A 696 17.47 34.56 -7.22
N GLY A 697 16.54 35.30 -6.62
CA GLY A 697 15.86 36.45 -7.20
C GLY A 697 14.50 36.13 -7.87
N PRO A 698 13.65 37.16 -8.07
CA PRO A 698 12.26 36.99 -8.52
C PRO A 698 12.10 36.53 -9.97
N ASP A 699 13.17 36.55 -10.77
CA ASP A 699 13.23 36.06 -12.14
C ASP A 699 13.72 34.60 -12.25
N ALA A 700 14.12 33.97 -11.14
CA ALA A 700 14.61 32.59 -11.14
C ALA A 700 13.50 31.59 -11.47
N ASP A 701 13.82 30.56 -12.27
CA ASP A 701 12.79 29.67 -12.80
C ASP A 701 12.25 28.70 -11.75
N VAL A 702 10.91 28.61 -11.72
CA VAL A 702 10.13 27.68 -10.90
C VAL A 702 9.14 26.97 -11.82
N VAL A 703 9.21 25.64 -11.85
CA VAL A 703 8.37 24.77 -12.67
C VAL A 703 7.40 24.01 -11.78
N LEU A 704 6.10 24.22 -11.98
CA LEU A 704 5.02 23.54 -11.28
C LEU A 704 4.61 22.31 -12.11
N LEU A 705 4.92 21.12 -11.62
CA LEU A 705 4.69 19.87 -12.32
C LEU A 705 3.46 19.17 -11.73
N VAL A 706 2.43 19.01 -12.56
CA VAL A 706 1.11 18.46 -12.19
C VAL A 706 0.72 17.30 -13.11
N ARG A 707 -0.29 16.52 -12.72
CA ARG A 707 -0.76 15.35 -13.48
C ARG A 707 -2.22 15.06 -13.17
N SER A 708 -3.13 15.51 -14.04
CA SER A 708 -4.59 15.40 -13.86
C SER A 708 -5.10 16.10 -12.58
N SER A 709 -4.61 17.32 -12.34
CA SER A 709 -4.81 18.07 -11.08
C SER A 709 -6.28 18.27 -10.69
N HIS A 710 -7.19 18.35 -11.67
CA HIS A 710 -8.63 18.46 -11.46
C HIS A 710 -9.23 17.27 -10.69
N ARG A 711 -8.56 16.11 -10.70
CA ARG A 711 -8.95 14.91 -9.94
C ARG A 711 -8.55 14.97 -8.47
N PHE A 712 -7.74 15.96 -8.06
CA PHE A 712 -7.11 16.03 -6.75
C PHE A 712 -7.40 17.39 -6.09
N PRO A 713 -8.55 17.55 -5.38
CA PRO A 713 -9.02 18.85 -4.88
C PRO A 713 -8.05 19.61 -3.96
N TRP A 714 -7.03 18.95 -3.41
CA TRP A 714 -5.96 19.59 -2.62
C TRP A 714 -4.96 20.37 -3.47
N GLN A 715 -4.81 20.05 -4.77
CA GLN A 715 -3.88 20.72 -5.68
C GLN A 715 -4.41 22.11 -6.11
N ARG A 716 -5.74 22.27 -6.25
CA ARG A 716 -6.33 23.52 -6.75
C ARG A 716 -6.00 24.74 -5.87
N PRO A 717 -6.19 24.73 -4.52
CA PRO A 717 -5.79 25.86 -3.67
C PRO A 717 -4.29 26.17 -3.71
N VAL A 718 -3.44 25.15 -3.89
CA VAL A 718 -1.98 25.32 -4.03
C VAL A 718 -1.66 26.05 -5.33
N LEU A 719 -2.29 25.67 -6.44
CA LEU A 719 -2.12 26.33 -7.74
C LEU A 719 -2.66 27.77 -7.72
N ASP A 720 -3.79 28.02 -7.04
CA ASP A 720 -4.39 29.36 -6.94
C ASP A 720 -3.53 30.34 -6.10
N GLU A 721 -3.01 29.93 -4.93
CA GLU A 721 -2.07 30.76 -4.14
C GLU A 721 -0.74 30.99 -4.90
N LEU A 722 -0.23 29.98 -5.61
CA LEU A 722 0.97 30.13 -6.43
C LEU A 722 0.74 31.09 -7.61
N LEU A 723 -0.44 31.08 -8.22
CA LEU A 723 -0.81 32.00 -9.29
C LEU A 723 -0.93 33.44 -8.80
N GLU A 724 -1.59 33.68 -7.66
CA GLU A 724 -1.73 35.02 -7.07
C GLU A 724 -0.35 35.60 -6.67
N ARG A 725 0.53 34.76 -6.14
CA ARG A 725 1.78 35.19 -5.49
C ARG A 725 3.02 35.13 -6.38
N TYR A 726 3.08 34.17 -7.29
CA TYR A 726 4.24 33.85 -8.13
C TYR A 726 3.84 33.57 -9.59
N PRO A 727 3.14 34.48 -10.29
CA PRO A 727 2.71 34.26 -11.68
C PRO A 727 3.87 34.05 -12.68
N GLY A 728 5.12 34.34 -12.30
CA GLY A 728 6.32 34.03 -13.08
C GLY A 728 6.68 32.55 -13.20
N CYS A 729 6.00 31.66 -12.46
CA CYS A 729 6.10 30.21 -12.59
C CYS A 729 5.63 29.69 -13.96
N VAL A 730 6.13 28.52 -14.35
CA VAL A 730 5.71 27.76 -15.54
C VAL A 730 5.03 26.47 -15.10
N VAL A 731 3.92 26.07 -15.75
CA VAL A 731 3.23 24.81 -15.44
C VAL A 731 3.55 23.72 -16.48
N VAL A 732 3.81 22.50 -16.02
CA VAL A 732 3.88 21.30 -16.88
C VAL A 732 2.81 20.32 -16.39
N ASP A 733 1.82 20.03 -17.24
CA ASP A 733 0.77 19.05 -16.96
C ASP A 733 1.00 17.76 -17.76
N MET A 734 1.29 16.68 -17.03
CA MET A 734 1.57 15.36 -17.58
C MET A 734 0.40 14.38 -17.46
N GLY A 735 -0.83 14.87 -17.24
CA GLY A 735 -2.02 14.04 -17.12
C GLY A 735 -3.10 14.34 -18.16
N VAL A 736 -4.34 14.02 -17.79
CA VAL A 736 -5.54 14.45 -18.53
C VAL A 736 -5.78 15.91 -18.17
N PRO A 737 -5.82 16.85 -19.13
CA PRO A 737 -6.09 18.24 -18.81
C PRO A 737 -7.50 18.45 -18.24
N GLY A 738 -7.59 19.26 -17.18
CA GLY A 738 -8.86 19.65 -16.57
C GLY A 738 -8.84 21.01 -15.87
N ASP A 739 -7.66 21.52 -15.51
CA ASP A 739 -7.48 22.89 -15.01
C ASP A 739 -7.08 23.85 -16.14
N ASP A 740 -7.52 25.11 -16.01
CA ASP A 740 -6.93 26.24 -16.72
C ASP A 740 -5.73 26.77 -15.93
N PHE A 741 -4.63 27.02 -16.65
CA PHE A 741 -3.36 27.56 -16.16
C PHE A 741 -3.08 28.96 -16.70
N GLY A 742 -4.09 29.64 -17.26
CA GLY A 742 -4.02 31.04 -17.67
C GLY A 742 -3.61 31.97 -16.53
N GLY A 743 -2.68 32.88 -16.81
CA GLY A 743 -2.13 33.83 -15.84
C GLY A 743 -0.73 33.46 -15.31
N PHE A 744 -0.34 32.18 -15.38
CA PHE A 744 1.07 31.79 -15.27
C PHE A 744 1.88 32.25 -16.50
N ARG A 745 3.21 32.35 -16.35
CA ARG A 745 4.13 32.81 -17.41
C ARG A 745 3.96 32.04 -18.72
N GLY A 746 3.83 30.73 -18.60
CA GLY A 746 3.51 29.81 -19.67
C GLY A 746 3.20 28.42 -19.14
N TRP A 747 2.71 27.55 -20.01
CA TRP A 747 2.44 26.17 -19.67
C TRP A 747 2.66 25.21 -20.83
N VAL A 748 2.88 23.93 -20.49
CA VAL A 748 3.11 22.81 -21.40
C VAL A 748 2.22 21.63 -21.00
N ARG A 749 1.61 20.95 -21.97
CA ARG A 749 0.79 19.73 -21.76
C ARG A 749 1.32 18.58 -22.61
N THR A 750 1.60 17.43 -21.98
CA THR A 750 2.16 16.24 -22.64
C THR A 750 1.16 15.10 -22.84
N PHE A 751 -0.04 15.19 -22.25
CA PHE A 751 -1.11 14.18 -22.34
C PHE A 751 -0.73 12.77 -21.87
N GLY A 752 0.35 12.65 -21.09
CA GLY A 752 0.91 11.39 -20.58
C GLY A 752 2.28 11.58 -19.95
N ALA A 753 2.70 10.62 -19.13
CA ALA A 753 3.79 10.78 -18.17
C ALA A 753 5.09 10.01 -18.48
N SER A 754 5.20 9.34 -19.64
CA SER A 754 6.37 8.55 -20.04
C SER A 754 7.63 9.39 -20.32
N ARG A 755 8.78 8.72 -20.44
CA ARG A 755 10.12 9.31 -20.65
C ARG A 755 10.17 10.20 -21.90
N VAL A 756 9.56 9.79 -23.01
CA VAL A 756 9.48 10.64 -24.23
C VAL A 756 8.59 11.87 -24.04
N CYS A 757 7.50 11.76 -23.29
CA CYS A 757 6.67 12.91 -22.92
C CYS A 757 7.43 13.88 -22.01
N ALA A 758 8.21 13.38 -21.05
CA ALA A 758 9.09 14.20 -20.21
C ALA A 758 10.21 14.88 -21.01
N GLY A 759 10.77 14.19 -22.03
CA GLY A 759 11.73 14.77 -22.97
C GLY A 759 11.13 15.92 -23.78
N ALA A 760 9.98 15.71 -24.42
CA ALA A 760 9.30 16.73 -25.20
C ALA A 760 8.90 17.96 -24.35
N ALA A 761 8.51 17.77 -23.08
CA ALA A 761 8.30 18.88 -22.16
C ALA A 761 9.59 19.67 -21.90
N VAL A 762 10.73 18.99 -21.74
CA VAL A 762 12.03 19.64 -21.55
C VAL A 762 12.49 20.40 -22.80
N ASP A 763 12.24 19.88 -24.00
CA ASP A 763 12.52 20.63 -25.24
C ASP A 763 11.75 21.96 -25.30
N ALA A 764 10.49 21.97 -24.87
CA ALA A 764 9.70 23.21 -24.77
C ALA A 764 10.19 24.14 -23.64
N LEU A 765 10.59 23.59 -22.49
CA LEU A 765 11.21 24.37 -21.40
C LEU A 765 12.57 24.97 -21.79
N LEU A 766 13.30 24.36 -22.73
CA LEU A 766 14.61 24.86 -23.19
C LEU A 766 14.53 25.69 -24.48
N GLY A 767 13.36 25.77 -25.11
CA GLY A 767 13.18 26.47 -26.39
C GLY A 767 13.85 25.78 -27.58
N THR A 768 14.04 24.46 -27.52
CA THR A 768 14.76 23.64 -28.51
C THR A 768 13.85 22.83 -29.45
N ARG A 769 12.58 23.23 -29.57
CA ARG A 769 11.54 22.59 -30.39
C ARG A 769 11.70 22.85 -31.90
#